data_AF-A0A317XNF4-F1
#
_entry.id   AF-A0A317XNF4-F1
#
_cell.length_a   1.000
_cell.length_b   1.000
_cell.length_c   1.000
_cell.angle_alpha   90.00
_cell.angle_beta   90.00
_cell.angle_gamma   90.00
#
_symmetry.space_group_name_H-M   'P 1'
#
loop_
_entity.id
_entity.type
_entity.pdbx_description
1 polymer ?
#
loop_
_entity_poly.entity_id
_entity_poly.type
_entity_poly.pdbx_seq_one_letter_code
_entity_poly.pdbx_strand_id
1 'polypeptide(L)'
;MLSVATAAQPYDANGVTSQSAPAQPTDFSGALAVWKDINLAELQQQLISVAPALIEAQKLAVINRKNLADQTRDFKKQPDENKLESVKPLLKAYQAEIDALTKRSKAAENAFLNVHSAISTAPDPYPFLEVVIDQAASLTDLDVVKQENAGLKQQLAQLKDDASQKDTDESEKKSLYNRIRQLEEGFEARVQERSAAIEKELSAKWDERLRNMDEREKDLTKSLNVAQQQLRDLKSRDESTTAKLLEKGHDEDEREVKGKLAEMELLTRDLERAQTRVETVERRNEQLRAEIESVKSGRQESEKTERLEKESEEKDRKIVQLQSLVEKERQQSSQLSADNDKLRDEHLKLQKDREAEISTLRTKLHQRGDYEEVRRELDILKMVHFSGEDEDDELEEAGLTEGAKGSQTEAKSLETLLLEKNRKLENQLTALRVSHGELTSVSSNSASELAQLRKEVARLKSLNEKLENDLVSVGTESRSATKGISAMSAEDALKEMDLLEAEASGRSKSKSSKSNGNGTGAAELTAKATTATSGTPRSSTTATPTSGTENSLLPIITSQRDRFRARNAELEEELRKQFETISELRAEVKTLQSDNLGLYEKVRYLQSYGPSGTAGRGGDAVINFGSGPNAVGVAGRVDATGAYPPPRVVGGPGEDKYRVKYEESMNPFEAFRGREQSRAMAQLNPLERALHVITRLVVSHRRMRLLFMLYAIGLHLLVFGMLFEASTSSGATYSTEKAAPPPPI
;
A
#
# COMPACT_ATOMS: atom_id res chain seq x y z
N MET A 1 46.09 -9.83 22.50
CA MET A 1 46.60 -10.51 21.29
C MET A 1 45.57 -10.31 20.21
N LEU A 2 45.82 -9.33 19.32
CA LEU A 2 46.02 -9.50 17.86
C LEU A 2 44.68 -9.64 17.11
N SER A 3 44.34 -8.96 16.00
CA SER A 3 44.91 -7.92 15.14
C SER A 3 43.86 -7.75 14.01
N VAL A 4 43.20 -6.59 13.82
CA VAL A 4 43.43 -5.57 12.78
C VAL A 4 43.07 -5.93 11.32
N ALA A 5 42.30 -5.01 10.69
CA ALA A 5 42.12 -4.67 9.25
C ALA A 5 41.35 -5.66 8.36
N THR A 6 40.45 -5.23 7.46
CA THR A 6 40.73 -4.26 6.39
C THR A 6 39.41 -3.66 5.85
N ALA A 7 39.25 -2.34 5.90
CA ALA A 7 38.21 -1.60 5.18
C ALA A 7 38.83 -1.00 3.92
N ALA A 8 38.24 -1.29 2.76
CA ALA A 8 38.69 -0.81 1.45
C ALA A 8 38.14 0.61 1.18
N GLN A 9 39.03 1.50 0.74
CA GLN A 9 38.77 2.87 0.30
C GLN A 9 37.98 2.92 -1.02
N PRO A 10 37.25 4.00 -1.30
CA PRO A 10 37.07 4.51 -2.65
C PRO A 10 38.08 5.64 -2.94
N TYR A 11 38.66 5.56 -4.14
CA TYR A 11 39.58 6.49 -4.76
C TYR A 11 38.95 7.86 -5.05
N ASP A 12 39.68 8.93 -4.74
CA ASP A 12 39.50 10.27 -5.31
C ASP A 12 40.21 10.36 -6.67
N ALA A 13 39.49 10.82 -7.69
CA ALA A 13 40.06 11.28 -8.94
C ALA A 13 40.16 12.81 -8.89
N ASN A 14 41.34 13.32 -8.53
CA ASN A 14 41.87 14.56 -9.07
C ASN A 14 43.38 14.58 -8.88
N GLY A 15 44.09 14.27 -9.96
CA GLY A 15 45.52 14.48 -10.09
C GLY A 15 45.83 15.97 -10.12
N VAL A 16 46.06 16.54 -8.94
CA VAL A 16 47.02 17.63 -8.77
C VAL A 16 48.02 17.15 -7.74
N THR A 17 49.19 16.72 -8.21
CA THR A 17 50.38 16.60 -7.39
C THR A 17 50.81 17.99 -6.91
N SER A 18 50.11 18.52 -5.91
CA SER A 18 50.76 19.28 -4.86
C SER A 18 51.21 18.23 -3.84
N GLN A 19 52.53 18.14 -3.63
CA GLN A 19 53.08 17.34 -2.55
C GLN A 19 52.42 17.80 -1.24
N SER A 20 51.45 17.05 -0.74
CA SER A 20 50.97 17.19 0.63
C SER A 20 52.12 16.70 1.51
N ALA A 21 52.92 17.66 1.95
CA ALA A 21 53.77 17.45 3.10
C ALA A 21 52.90 16.83 4.21
N PRO A 22 53.41 15.82 4.93
CA PRO A 22 52.64 15.14 5.97
C PRO A 22 52.09 16.20 6.91
N ALA A 23 50.77 16.18 7.15
CA ALA A 23 50.08 17.10 8.05
C ALA A 23 50.85 17.13 9.38
N GLN A 24 51.65 18.17 9.54
CA GLN A 24 52.30 18.48 10.80
C GLN A 24 51.18 18.72 11.80
N PRO A 25 51.29 18.24 13.04
CA PRO A 25 50.33 18.58 14.08
C PRO A 25 50.26 20.10 14.17
N THR A 26 49.15 20.67 13.70
CA THR A 26 48.95 22.11 13.72
C THR A 26 48.83 22.53 15.17
N ASP A 27 49.86 23.21 15.68
CA ASP A 27 49.87 23.72 17.05
C ASP A 27 48.87 24.88 17.16
N PHE A 28 47.59 24.56 17.39
CA PHE A 28 46.51 25.53 17.58
C PHE A 28 46.84 26.54 18.68
N SER A 29 47.50 26.10 19.74
CA SER A 29 47.85 26.96 20.87
C SER A 29 48.93 27.96 20.47
N GLY A 30 49.98 27.50 19.78
CA GLY A 30 51.04 28.36 19.26
C GLY A 30 50.53 29.36 18.21
N ALA A 31 49.73 28.90 17.25
CA ALA A 31 49.16 29.75 16.22
C ALA A 31 48.19 30.81 16.80
N LEU A 32 47.34 30.41 17.74
CA LEU A 32 46.41 31.33 18.40
C LEU A 32 47.15 32.38 19.24
N ALA A 33 48.26 32.01 19.90
CA ALA A 33 49.12 32.97 20.60
C ALA A 33 49.72 34.00 19.64
N VAL A 34 50.27 33.56 18.51
CA VAL A 34 50.85 34.47 17.49
C VAL A 34 49.79 35.41 16.92
N TRP A 35 48.61 34.91 16.55
CA TRP A 35 47.51 35.75 16.04
C TRP A 35 46.97 36.73 17.08
N LYS A 36 47.00 36.34 18.37
CA LYS A 36 46.65 37.22 19.47
C LYS A 36 47.68 38.33 19.67
N ASP A 37 48.96 38.01 19.57
CA ASP A 37 50.07 38.96 19.72
C ASP A 37 50.16 39.93 18.54
N ILE A 38 49.85 39.47 17.32
CA ILE A 38 49.74 40.35 16.13
C ILE A 38 48.63 41.39 16.30
N ASN A 39 47.57 41.04 17.04
CA ASN A 39 46.43 41.90 17.34
C ASN A 39 45.97 42.70 16.11
N LEU A 40 45.40 42.00 15.13
CA LEU A 40 45.03 42.55 13.83
C LEU A 40 44.22 43.86 13.94
N ALA A 41 43.39 44.00 14.97
CA ALA A 41 42.60 45.20 15.22
C ALA A 41 43.47 46.43 15.52
N GLU A 42 44.52 46.27 16.32
CA GLU A 42 45.46 47.35 16.64
C GLU A 42 46.35 47.69 15.44
N LEU A 43 46.86 46.69 14.72
CA LEU A 43 47.62 46.88 13.49
C LEU A 43 46.80 47.63 12.44
N GLN A 44 45.51 47.27 12.30
CA GLN A 44 44.57 47.95 11.40
C GLN A 44 44.35 49.41 11.84
N GLN A 45 44.19 49.68 13.14
CA GLN A 45 44.04 51.06 13.64
C GLN A 45 45.29 51.90 13.40
N GLN A 46 46.49 51.34 13.59
CA GLN A 46 47.75 52.01 13.29
C GLN A 46 47.84 52.38 11.81
N LEU A 47 47.49 51.45 10.91
CA LEU A 47 47.49 51.73 9.46
C LEU A 47 46.42 52.76 9.06
N ILE A 48 45.23 52.69 9.64
CA ILE A 48 44.15 53.68 9.46
C ILE A 48 44.60 55.07 9.92
N SER A 49 45.42 55.18 10.96
CA SER A 49 45.95 56.46 11.44
C SER A 49 47.01 57.07 10.52
N VAL A 50 47.86 56.23 9.91
CA VAL A 50 48.97 56.67 9.04
C VAL A 50 48.51 56.97 7.61
N ALA A 51 47.49 56.25 7.11
CA ALA A 51 47.02 56.38 5.74
C ALA A 51 46.57 57.80 5.34
N PRO A 52 45.77 58.54 6.14
CA PRO A 52 45.37 59.91 5.82
C PRO A 52 46.55 60.86 5.69
N ALA A 53 47.53 60.76 6.60
CA ALA A 53 48.72 61.60 6.58
C ALA A 53 49.59 61.33 5.33
N LEU A 54 49.68 60.07 4.91
CA LEU A 54 50.42 59.71 3.69
C LEU A 54 49.71 60.20 2.42
N ILE A 55 48.37 60.11 2.37
CA ILE A 55 47.55 60.61 1.27
C ILE A 55 47.63 62.14 1.18
N GLU A 56 47.58 62.84 2.32
CA GLU A 56 47.73 64.30 2.35
C GLU A 56 49.13 64.74 1.91
N ALA A 57 50.18 64.06 2.40
CA ALA A 57 51.55 64.29 1.93
C ALA A 57 51.73 63.97 0.43
N GLN A 58 50.95 63.03 -0.12
CA GLN A 58 50.91 62.78 -1.56
C GLN A 58 50.29 63.94 -2.33
N LYS A 59 49.16 64.47 -1.87
CA LYS A 59 48.49 65.63 -2.48
C LYS A 59 49.37 66.88 -2.45
N LEU A 60 50.00 67.16 -1.29
CA LEU A 60 50.89 68.30 -1.13
C LEU A 60 52.12 68.22 -2.03
N ALA A 61 52.71 67.04 -2.22
CA ALA A 61 53.85 66.87 -3.13
C ALA A 61 53.51 67.20 -4.59
N VAL A 62 52.29 66.87 -5.04
CA VAL A 62 51.84 67.22 -6.41
C VAL A 62 51.74 68.74 -6.57
N ILE A 63 51.19 69.43 -5.56
CA ILE A 63 51.06 70.89 -5.54
C ILE A 63 52.44 71.55 -5.47
N ASN A 64 53.30 71.10 -4.56
CA ASN A 64 54.66 71.62 -4.40
C ASN A 64 55.51 71.40 -5.65
N ARG A 65 55.40 70.24 -6.31
CA ARG A 65 56.07 69.98 -7.59
C ARG A 65 55.63 70.97 -8.67
N LYS A 66 54.35 71.32 -8.74
CA LYS A 66 53.83 72.34 -9.66
C LYS A 66 54.39 73.74 -9.30
N ASN A 67 54.37 74.10 -8.02
CA ASN A 67 54.90 75.38 -7.53
C ASN A 67 56.41 75.51 -7.81
N LEU A 68 57.19 74.45 -7.63
CA LEU A 68 58.62 74.41 -7.97
C LEU A 68 58.86 74.57 -9.47
N ALA A 69 58.04 73.93 -10.31
CA ALA A 69 58.11 74.09 -11.76
C ALA A 69 57.82 75.54 -12.17
N ASP A 70 56.82 76.18 -11.57
CA ASP A 70 56.48 77.58 -11.81
C ASP A 70 57.60 78.53 -11.32
N GLN A 71 58.11 78.34 -10.10
CA GLN A 71 59.24 79.13 -9.56
C GLN A 71 60.53 78.95 -10.39
N THR A 72 60.78 77.76 -10.91
CA THR A 72 61.93 77.48 -11.79
C THR A 72 61.77 78.18 -13.14
N ARG A 73 60.55 78.22 -13.68
CA ARG A 73 60.24 78.94 -14.91
C ARG A 73 60.39 80.45 -14.73
N ASP A 74 59.93 80.99 -13.61
CA ASP A 74 59.99 82.42 -13.32
C ASP A 74 61.42 82.88 -13.01
N PHE A 75 62.21 82.04 -12.31
CA PHE A 75 63.65 82.22 -12.14
C PHE A 75 64.39 82.35 -13.49
N LYS A 76 64.07 81.48 -14.46
CA LYS A 76 64.67 81.52 -15.81
C LYS A 76 64.37 82.82 -16.57
N LYS A 77 63.26 83.49 -16.26
CA LYS A 77 62.82 84.73 -16.93
C LYS A 77 63.41 86.01 -16.32
N GLN A 78 64.03 85.94 -15.15
CA GLN A 78 64.61 87.12 -14.48
C GLN A 78 65.90 87.59 -15.18
N PRO A 79 66.26 88.89 -15.09
CA PRO A 79 67.55 89.40 -15.57
C PRO A 79 68.71 88.91 -14.67
N ASP A 80 69.92 88.83 -15.22
CA ASP A 80 71.07 88.17 -14.58
C ASP A 80 71.49 88.78 -13.23
N GLU A 81 71.28 90.09 -13.04
CA GLU A 81 71.52 90.80 -11.77
C GLU A 81 70.61 90.28 -10.63
N ASN A 82 69.37 89.93 -10.94
CA ASN A 82 68.37 89.47 -9.96
C ASN A 82 68.39 87.94 -9.75
N LYS A 83 69.01 87.19 -10.66
CA LYS A 83 69.14 85.73 -10.53
C LYS A 83 69.96 85.35 -9.30
N LEU A 84 71.02 86.10 -8.98
CA LEU A 84 71.87 85.79 -7.84
C LEU A 84 71.09 85.81 -6.51
N GLU A 85 70.10 86.71 -6.39
CA GLU A 85 69.26 86.84 -5.20
C GLU A 85 68.17 85.76 -5.12
N SER A 86 67.63 85.33 -6.26
CA SER A 86 66.51 84.37 -6.33
C SER A 86 66.92 82.89 -6.38
N VAL A 87 68.20 82.57 -6.68
CA VAL A 87 68.74 81.20 -6.61
C VAL A 87 68.58 80.61 -5.20
N LYS A 88 68.89 81.40 -4.16
CA LYS A 88 68.91 80.89 -2.77
C LYS A 88 67.51 80.48 -2.27
N PRO A 89 66.43 81.28 -2.49
CA PRO A 89 65.06 80.84 -2.24
C PRO A 89 64.64 79.60 -3.05
N LEU A 90 65.00 79.53 -4.34
CA LEU A 90 64.65 78.39 -5.20
C LEU A 90 65.30 77.09 -4.73
N LEU A 91 66.60 77.14 -4.42
CA LEU A 91 67.34 75.99 -3.88
C LEU A 91 66.73 75.51 -2.56
N LYS A 92 66.35 76.43 -1.67
CA LYS A 92 65.65 76.10 -0.42
C LYS A 92 64.30 75.44 -0.66
N ALA A 93 63.54 75.86 -1.67
CA ALA A 93 62.26 75.24 -2.02
C ALA A 93 62.46 73.80 -2.55
N TYR A 94 63.47 73.57 -3.39
CA TYR A 94 63.83 72.21 -3.83
C TYR A 94 64.28 71.34 -2.67
N GLN A 95 65.12 71.87 -1.77
CA GLN A 95 65.55 71.15 -0.57
C GLN A 95 64.35 70.75 0.31
N ALA A 96 63.41 71.67 0.56
CA ALA A 96 62.23 71.40 1.37
C ALA A 96 61.34 70.28 0.78
N GLU A 97 61.19 70.23 -0.56
CA GLU A 97 60.43 69.16 -1.21
C GLU A 97 61.17 67.81 -1.19
N ILE A 98 62.51 67.81 -1.35
CA ILE A 98 63.33 66.61 -1.21
C ILE A 98 63.23 66.05 0.22
N ASP A 99 63.28 66.93 1.23
CA ASP A 99 63.14 66.56 2.64
C ASP A 99 61.73 66.01 2.93
N ALA A 100 60.68 66.65 2.40
CA ALA A 100 59.30 66.19 2.53
C ALA A 100 59.08 64.83 1.84
N LEU A 101 59.64 64.64 0.64
CA LEU A 101 59.60 63.38 -0.09
C LEU A 101 60.30 62.25 0.68
N THR A 102 61.48 62.54 1.23
CA THR A 102 62.25 61.58 2.04
C THR A 102 61.48 61.20 3.30
N LYS A 103 60.86 62.17 3.99
CA LYS A 103 60.01 61.91 5.16
C LYS A 103 58.81 61.04 4.82
N ARG A 104 58.16 61.28 3.67
CA ARG A 104 57.03 60.48 3.18
C ARG A 104 57.46 59.06 2.82
N SER A 105 58.60 58.88 2.15
CA SER A 105 59.14 57.56 1.80
C SER A 105 59.41 56.74 3.05
N LYS A 106 60.10 57.31 4.03
CA LYS A 106 60.37 56.66 5.32
C LYS A 106 59.10 56.28 6.07
N ALA A 107 58.07 57.14 6.05
CA ALA A 107 56.80 56.84 6.70
C ALA A 107 56.07 55.66 6.01
N ALA A 108 56.06 55.62 4.68
CA ALA A 108 55.48 54.52 3.91
C ALA A 108 56.25 53.21 4.08
N GLU A 109 57.59 53.26 4.03
CA GLU A 109 58.48 52.11 4.23
C GLU A 109 58.33 51.54 5.64
N ASN A 110 58.30 52.37 6.68
CA ASN A 110 58.08 51.92 8.05
C ASN A 110 56.68 51.29 8.23
N ALA A 111 55.64 51.88 7.65
CA ALA A 111 54.29 51.31 7.72
C ALA A 111 54.21 49.94 7.02
N PHE A 112 54.86 49.80 5.85
CA PHE A 112 54.93 48.54 5.12
C PHE A 112 55.73 47.47 5.89
N LEU A 113 56.91 47.81 6.41
CA LEU A 113 57.76 46.87 7.14
C LEU A 113 57.10 46.40 8.44
N ASN A 114 56.36 47.27 9.14
CA ASN A 114 55.59 46.88 10.33
C ASN A 114 54.54 45.81 9.99
N VAL A 115 53.77 46.01 8.91
CA VAL A 115 52.76 45.03 8.46
C VAL A 115 53.42 43.74 7.99
N HIS A 116 54.49 43.84 7.19
CA HIS A 116 55.22 42.67 6.71
C HIS A 116 55.83 41.86 7.85
N SER A 117 56.42 42.51 8.85
CA SER A 117 56.97 41.84 10.03
C SER A 117 55.88 41.10 10.83
N ALA A 118 54.69 41.71 10.98
CA ALA A 118 53.59 41.08 11.70
C ALA A 118 53.00 39.86 10.97
N ILE A 119 52.86 39.94 9.64
CA ILE A 119 52.24 38.87 8.84
C ILE A 119 53.23 37.75 8.49
N SER A 120 54.52 38.07 8.30
CA SER A 120 55.53 37.05 7.94
C SER A 120 55.82 36.06 9.07
N THR A 121 55.58 36.45 10.32
CA THR A 121 55.67 35.56 11.49
C THR A 121 54.39 34.79 11.75
N ALA A 122 53.29 35.14 11.09
CA ALA A 122 51.98 34.55 11.31
C ALA A 122 51.84 33.22 10.56
N PRO A 123 51.43 32.13 11.23
CA PRO A 123 51.06 30.90 10.54
C PRO A 123 49.74 31.11 9.76
N ASP A 124 49.61 30.44 8.61
CA ASP A 124 48.42 30.50 7.76
C ASP A 124 47.14 30.13 8.55
N PRO A 125 46.11 30.99 8.59
CA PRO A 125 44.89 30.72 9.36
C PRO A 125 43.97 29.70 8.69
N TYR A 126 44.11 29.41 7.39
CA TYR A 126 43.16 28.58 6.65
C TYR A 126 43.04 27.13 7.21
N PRO A 127 44.15 26.40 7.47
CA PRO A 127 44.06 25.04 8.02
C PRO A 127 43.43 24.98 9.41
N PHE A 128 43.58 26.03 10.21
CA PHE A 128 42.97 26.09 11.54
C PHE A 128 41.46 26.32 11.46
N LEU A 129 41.01 27.15 10.52
CA LEU A 129 39.58 27.38 10.28
C LEU A 129 38.87 26.14 9.73
N GLU A 130 39.54 25.39 8.85
CA GLU A 130 39.04 24.12 8.32
C GLU A 130 38.79 23.11 9.45
N VAL A 131 39.78 22.89 10.31
CA VAL A 131 39.64 21.99 11.47
C VAL A 131 38.59 22.49 12.47
N VAL A 132 38.44 23.80 12.66
CA VAL A 132 37.39 24.35 13.54
C VAL A 132 36.00 24.11 12.95
N ILE A 133 35.84 24.21 11.64
CA ILE A 133 34.58 23.89 10.93
C ILE A 133 34.28 22.39 11.07
N ASP A 134 35.28 21.53 10.87
CA ASP A 134 35.13 20.08 11.03
C ASP A 134 34.80 19.70 12.47
N GLN A 135 35.46 20.33 13.46
CA GLN A 135 35.14 20.13 14.87
C GLN A 135 33.73 20.61 15.21
N ALA A 136 33.29 21.75 14.66
CA ALA A 136 31.93 22.25 14.86
C ALA A 136 30.87 21.29 14.28
N ALA A 137 31.12 20.72 13.09
CA ALA A 137 30.27 19.69 12.51
C ALA A 137 30.27 18.41 13.37
N SER A 138 31.43 17.98 13.86
CA SER A 138 31.53 16.80 14.73
C SER A 138 30.81 16.99 16.08
N LEU A 139 30.74 18.23 16.59
CA LEU A 139 30.01 18.54 17.82
C LEU A 139 28.50 18.42 17.63
N THR A 140 27.97 18.81 16.47
CA THR A 140 26.55 18.63 16.15
C THR A 140 26.20 17.14 16.07
N ASP A 141 27.06 16.33 15.45
CA ASP A 141 26.88 14.88 15.36
C ASP A 141 26.96 14.22 16.75
N LEU A 142 27.88 14.68 17.61
CA LEU A 142 28.01 14.19 18.97
C LEU A 142 26.73 14.46 19.80
N ASP A 143 26.09 15.61 19.61
CA ASP A 143 24.85 15.93 20.33
C ASP A 143 23.67 15.09 19.82
N VAL A 144 23.59 14.79 18.52
CA VAL A 144 22.61 13.84 17.98
C VAL A 144 22.83 12.45 18.59
N VAL A 145 24.06 11.95 18.60
CA VAL A 145 24.39 10.64 19.19
C VAL A 145 24.07 10.60 20.69
N LYS A 146 24.30 11.69 21.44
CA LYS A 146 23.91 11.78 22.85
C LYS A 146 22.40 11.72 23.04
N GLN A 147 21.63 12.40 22.20
CA GLN A 147 20.16 12.36 22.25
C GLN A 147 19.64 10.95 21.93
N GLU A 148 20.20 10.29 20.93
CA GLU A 148 19.86 8.90 20.61
C GLU A 148 20.21 7.95 21.77
N ASN A 149 21.39 8.11 22.38
CA ASN A 149 21.81 7.29 23.53
C ASN A 149 20.89 7.52 24.74
N ALA A 150 20.44 8.76 24.98
CA ALA A 150 19.45 9.06 26.01
C ALA A 150 18.09 8.42 25.69
N GLY A 151 17.64 8.49 24.43
CA GLY A 151 16.41 7.84 23.97
C GLY A 151 16.47 6.32 24.12
N LEU A 152 17.56 5.68 23.72
CA LEU A 152 17.78 4.24 23.88
C LEU A 152 17.82 3.82 25.35
N LYS A 153 18.43 4.63 26.23
CA LYS A 153 18.40 4.38 27.68
C LYS A 153 16.99 4.47 28.25
N GLN A 154 16.18 5.42 27.79
CA GLN A 154 14.78 5.53 28.19
C GLN A 154 13.95 4.33 27.71
N GLN A 155 14.15 3.90 26.46
CA GLN A 155 13.49 2.70 25.93
C GLN A 155 13.89 1.44 26.70
N LEU A 156 15.17 1.27 27.04
CA LEU A 156 15.63 0.16 27.87
C LEU A 156 15.02 0.19 29.29
N ALA A 157 14.86 1.38 29.88
CA ALA A 157 14.18 1.52 31.17
C ALA A 157 12.70 1.13 31.07
N GLN A 158 11.99 1.62 30.05
CA GLN A 158 10.59 1.28 29.81
C GLN A 158 10.40 -0.23 29.58
N LEU A 159 11.23 -0.85 28.74
CA LEU A 159 11.18 -2.29 28.50
C LEU A 159 11.46 -3.11 29.76
N LYS A 160 12.31 -2.61 30.65
CA LYS A 160 12.59 -3.24 31.94
C LYS A 160 11.39 -3.14 32.88
N ASP A 161 10.74 -1.98 32.94
CA ASP A 161 9.53 -1.78 33.74
C ASP A 161 8.39 -2.66 33.21
N ASP A 162 8.18 -2.70 31.89
CA ASP A 162 7.20 -3.58 31.23
C ASP A 162 7.48 -5.07 31.51
N ALA A 163 8.75 -5.48 31.54
CA ALA A 163 9.12 -6.85 31.89
C ALA A 163 8.77 -7.16 33.36
N SER A 164 9.04 -6.23 34.28
CA SER A 164 8.68 -6.40 35.69
C SER A 164 7.17 -6.45 35.91
N GLN A 165 6.40 -5.66 35.16
CA GLN A 165 4.95 -5.67 35.20
C GLN A 165 4.38 -6.98 34.66
N LYS A 166 4.98 -7.55 33.60
CA LYS A 166 4.59 -8.86 33.10
C LYS A 166 4.85 -9.97 34.12
N ASP A 167 5.95 -9.91 34.86
CA ASP A 167 6.22 -10.87 35.92
C ASP A 167 5.20 -10.78 37.06
N THR A 168 4.78 -9.55 37.44
CA THR A 168 3.72 -9.37 38.44
C THR A 168 2.39 -9.91 37.92
N ASP A 169 2.00 -9.58 36.69
CA ASP A 169 0.75 -10.05 36.08
C ASP A 169 0.73 -11.58 35.94
N GLU A 170 1.87 -12.21 35.61
CA GLU A 170 2.01 -13.67 35.60
C GLU A 170 1.82 -14.29 36.98
N SER A 171 2.36 -13.67 38.02
CA SER A 171 2.22 -14.15 39.40
C SER A 171 0.76 -14.05 39.87
N GLU A 172 0.07 -12.96 39.54
CA GLU A 172 -1.35 -12.76 39.83
C GLU A 172 -2.20 -13.77 39.07
N LYS A 173 -1.92 -13.98 37.78
CA LYS A 173 -2.59 -14.98 36.95
C LYS A 173 -2.45 -16.38 37.55
N LYS A 174 -1.25 -16.78 37.99
CA LYS A 174 -1.01 -18.08 38.65
C LYS A 174 -1.81 -18.18 39.96
N SER A 175 -1.87 -17.11 40.75
CA SER A 175 -2.68 -17.06 41.98
C SER A 175 -4.17 -17.22 41.70
N LEU A 176 -4.69 -16.51 40.70
CA LEU A 176 -6.09 -16.61 40.27
C LEU A 176 -6.44 -18.01 39.75
N TYR A 177 -5.59 -18.63 38.94
CA TYR A 177 -5.78 -20.02 38.50
C TYR A 177 -5.83 -20.99 39.67
N ASN A 178 -4.91 -20.86 40.63
CA ASN A 178 -4.92 -21.69 41.83
C ASN A 178 -6.20 -21.49 42.64
N ARG A 179 -6.71 -20.25 42.72
CA ARG A 179 -7.96 -19.97 43.43
C ARG A 179 -9.18 -20.56 42.73
N ILE A 180 -9.25 -20.46 41.40
CA ILE A 180 -10.31 -21.08 40.60
C ILE A 180 -10.28 -22.59 40.81
N ARG A 181 -9.10 -23.21 40.67
CA ARG A 181 -8.92 -24.64 40.88
C ARG A 181 -9.35 -25.09 42.28
N GLN A 182 -8.99 -24.35 43.33
CA GLN A 182 -9.46 -24.64 44.70
C GLN A 182 -10.98 -24.56 44.84
N LEU A 183 -11.63 -23.59 44.17
CA LEU A 183 -13.08 -23.45 44.19
C LEU A 183 -13.77 -24.58 43.42
N GLU A 184 -13.19 -25.00 42.29
CA GLU A 184 -13.67 -26.15 41.50
C GLU A 184 -13.52 -27.46 42.29
N GLU A 185 -12.34 -27.74 42.86
CA GLU A 185 -12.11 -28.92 43.71
C GLU A 185 -13.03 -28.93 44.93
N GLY A 186 -13.24 -27.77 45.59
CA GLY A 186 -14.16 -27.65 46.71
C GLY A 186 -15.65 -27.73 46.32
N PHE A 187 -16.00 -27.39 45.08
CA PHE A 187 -17.35 -27.61 44.56
C PHE A 187 -17.57 -29.09 44.24
N GLU A 188 -16.63 -29.71 43.54
CA GLU A 188 -16.66 -31.14 43.21
C GLU A 188 -16.75 -32.00 44.47
N ALA A 189 -15.96 -31.70 45.51
CA ALA A 189 -16.04 -32.39 46.79
C ALA A 189 -17.43 -32.29 47.44
N ARG A 190 -18.06 -31.10 47.40
CA ARG A 190 -19.42 -30.89 47.93
C ARG A 190 -20.48 -31.61 47.11
N VAL A 191 -20.31 -31.69 45.79
CA VAL A 191 -21.19 -32.44 44.91
C VAL A 191 -21.08 -33.94 45.21
N GLN A 192 -19.86 -34.47 45.33
CA GLN A 192 -19.60 -35.87 45.67
C GLN A 192 -20.12 -36.25 47.06
N GLU A 193 -19.95 -35.38 48.06
CA GLU A 193 -20.48 -35.61 49.40
C GLU A 193 -22.02 -35.67 49.37
N ARG A 194 -22.67 -34.75 48.66
CA ARG A 194 -24.13 -34.74 48.51
C ARG A 194 -24.64 -35.95 47.72
N SER A 195 -23.96 -36.35 46.64
CA SER A 195 -24.37 -37.51 45.86
C SER A 195 -24.23 -38.80 46.68
N ALA A 196 -23.12 -38.97 47.40
CA ALA A 196 -22.91 -40.11 48.28
C ALA A 196 -23.94 -40.16 49.43
N ALA A 197 -24.30 -39.00 49.99
CA ALA A 197 -25.37 -38.91 51.00
C ALA A 197 -26.72 -39.35 50.43
N ILE A 198 -27.09 -38.87 49.24
CA ILE A 198 -28.34 -39.26 48.57
C ILE A 198 -28.34 -40.76 48.23
N GLU A 199 -27.24 -41.30 47.72
CA GLU A 199 -27.10 -42.74 47.44
C GLU A 199 -27.25 -43.59 48.71
N LYS A 200 -26.68 -43.13 49.83
CA LYS A 200 -26.84 -43.79 51.13
C LYS A 200 -28.28 -43.72 51.64
N GLU A 201 -28.96 -42.58 51.49
CA GLU A 201 -30.37 -42.45 51.85
C GLU A 201 -31.27 -43.33 50.98
N LEU A 202 -31.01 -43.38 49.67
CA LEU A 202 -31.75 -44.22 48.74
C LEU A 202 -31.53 -45.70 49.04
N SER A 203 -30.29 -46.15 49.22
CA SER A 203 -29.99 -47.53 49.60
C SER A 203 -30.65 -47.92 50.92
N ALA A 204 -30.61 -47.05 51.94
CA ALA A 204 -31.31 -47.29 53.19
C ALA A 204 -32.84 -47.45 53.02
N LYS A 205 -33.47 -46.61 52.17
CA LYS A 205 -34.90 -46.73 51.84
C LYS A 205 -35.22 -48.03 51.10
N TRP A 206 -34.34 -48.46 50.19
CA TRP A 206 -34.50 -49.73 49.47
C TRP A 206 -34.34 -50.93 50.41
N ASP A 207 -33.37 -50.88 51.32
CA ASP A 207 -33.15 -51.93 52.33
C ASP A 207 -34.36 -52.04 53.28
N GLU A 208 -34.91 -50.91 53.74
CA GLU A 208 -36.12 -50.89 54.56
C GLU A 208 -37.33 -51.45 53.81
N ARG A 209 -37.51 -51.07 52.55
CA ARG A 209 -38.57 -51.63 51.71
C ARG A 209 -38.41 -53.12 51.51
N LEU A 210 -37.18 -53.60 51.31
CA LEU A 210 -36.88 -55.03 51.15
C LEU A 210 -37.20 -55.80 52.44
N ARG A 211 -36.78 -55.28 53.60
CA ARG A 211 -37.13 -55.86 54.93
C ARG A 211 -38.63 -55.92 55.14
N ASN A 212 -39.36 -54.84 54.84
CA ASN A 212 -40.82 -54.82 54.95
C ASN A 212 -41.50 -55.85 54.04
N MET A 213 -40.96 -56.11 52.84
CA MET A 213 -41.49 -57.15 51.96
C MET A 213 -41.15 -58.55 52.45
N ASP A 214 -39.94 -58.78 52.95
CA ASP A 214 -39.52 -60.05 53.57
C ASP A 214 -40.35 -60.37 54.83
N GLU A 215 -40.62 -59.38 55.68
CA GLU A 215 -41.51 -59.53 56.84
C GLU A 215 -42.95 -59.87 56.42
N ARG A 216 -43.48 -59.19 55.40
CA ARG A 216 -44.81 -59.52 54.84
C ARG A 216 -44.84 -60.92 54.24
N GLU A 217 -43.79 -61.34 53.54
CA GLU A 217 -43.68 -62.69 52.99
C GLU A 217 -43.67 -63.73 54.12
N LYS A 218 -42.91 -63.48 55.19
CA LYS A 218 -42.91 -64.32 56.39
C LYS A 218 -44.28 -64.39 57.06
N ASP A 219 -44.99 -63.27 57.18
CA ASP A 219 -46.32 -63.25 57.80
C ASP A 219 -47.39 -63.89 56.92
N LEU A 220 -47.33 -63.72 55.59
CA LEU A 220 -48.15 -64.47 54.64
C LEU A 220 -47.84 -65.97 54.69
N THR A 221 -46.57 -66.33 54.85
CA THR A 221 -46.16 -67.73 55.01
C THR A 221 -46.69 -68.31 56.33
N LYS A 222 -46.63 -67.56 57.43
CA LYS A 222 -47.24 -67.95 58.71
C LYS A 222 -48.76 -68.09 58.59
N SER A 223 -49.45 -67.13 57.96
CA SER A 223 -50.91 -67.18 57.81
C SER A 223 -51.35 -68.33 56.89
N LEU A 224 -50.59 -68.61 55.82
CA LEU A 224 -50.77 -69.80 55.00
C LEU A 224 -50.58 -71.08 55.82
N ASN A 225 -49.52 -71.16 56.63
CA ASN A 225 -49.27 -72.31 57.51
C ASN A 225 -50.40 -72.50 58.53
N VAL A 226 -50.89 -71.42 59.13
CA VAL A 226 -52.04 -71.43 60.05
C VAL A 226 -53.30 -71.87 59.32
N ALA A 227 -53.59 -71.35 58.13
CA ALA A 227 -54.74 -71.76 57.33
C ALA A 227 -54.65 -73.23 56.90
N GLN A 228 -53.45 -73.71 56.53
CA GLN A 228 -53.19 -75.12 56.26
C GLN A 228 -53.37 -75.98 57.51
N GLN A 229 -52.92 -75.51 58.68
CA GLN A 229 -53.12 -76.20 59.95
C GLN A 229 -54.60 -76.23 60.32
N GLN A 230 -55.33 -75.12 60.20
CA GLN A 230 -56.78 -75.05 60.38
C GLN A 230 -57.52 -75.97 59.41
N LEU A 231 -57.06 -76.11 58.17
CA LEU A 231 -57.64 -77.07 57.22
C LEU A 231 -57.34 -78.52 57.64
N ARG A 232 -56.13 -78.81 58.14
CA ARG A 232 -55.80 -80.14 58.71
C ARG A 232 -56.62 -80.40 59.97
N ASP A 233 -56.78 -79.41 60.84
CA ASP A 233 -57.54 -79.49 62.08
C ASP A 233 -59.02 -79.63 61.77
N LEU A 234 -59.58 -78.87 60.82
CA LEU A 234 -60.95 -79.03 60.33
C LEU A 234 -61.16 -80.39 59.70
N LYS A 235 -60.21 -80.91 58.90
CA LYS A 235 -60.28 -82.31 58.43
C LYS A 235 -60.27 -83.29 59.59
N SER A 236 -59.35 -83.12 60.55
CA SER A 236 -59.27 -83.97 61.75
C SER A 236 -60.49 -83.81 62.67
N ARG A 237 -61.13 -82.63 62.66
CA ARG A 237 -62.32 -82.30 63.43
C ARG A 237 -63.56 -82.76 62.69
N ASP A 238 -63.59 -82.77 61.37
CA ASP A 238 -64.62 -83.41 60.57
C ASP A 238 -64.50 -84.93 60.75
N GLU A 239 -63.29 -85.48 60.79
CA GLU A 239 -63.01 -86.86 61.21
C GLU A 239 -63.41 -87.11 62.68
N SER A 240 -63.14 -86.18 63.59
CA SER A 240 -63.49 -86.29 65.00
C SER A 240 -64.96 -85.98 65.27
N THR A 241 -65.64 -85.15 64.49
CA THR A 241 -67.07 -84.82 64.59
C THR A 241 -67.90 -85.81 63.83
N THR A 242 -67.40 -86.44 62.77
CA THR A 242 -67.95 -87.71 62.30
C THR A 242 -67.77 -88.78 63.39
N ALA A 243 -66.62 -88.83 64.08
CA ALA A 243 -66.43 -89.69 65.25
C ALA A 243 -67.24 -89.29 66.50
N LYS A 244 -67.61 -88.01 66.69
CA LYS A 244 -68.35 -87.48 67.85
C LYS A 244 -69.85 -87.28 67.60
N LEU A 245 -70.29 -87.14 66.35
CA LEU A 245 -71.67 -87.47 65.96
C LEU A 245 -71.93 -88.96 66.19
N LEU A 246 -70.87 -89.78 66.17
CA LEU A 246 -70.83 -91.15 66.70
C LEU A 246 -70.71 -91.23 68.24
N GLU A 247 -70.16 -90.22 68.92
CA GLU A 247 -69.85 -90.19 70.37
C GLU A 247 -70.67 -89.16 71.21
N LYS A 248 -71.84 -88.72 70.72
CA LYS A 248 -72.95 -88.16 71.52
C LYS A 248 -72.60 -87.14 72.64
N GLY A 249 -73.05 -85.89 72.44
CA GLY A 249 -73.87 -85.17 73.42
C GLY A 249 -73.22 -84.55 74.67
N HIS A 250 -73.86 -83.45 75.10
CA HIS A 250 -73.76 -82.80 76.42
C HIS A 250 -72.51 -81.95 76.69
N ASP A 251 -72.64 -80.63 76.64
CA ASP A 251 -72.94 -79.83 77.84
C ASP A 251 -72.97 -78.33 77.48
N GLU A 252 -74.14 -77.70 77.66
CA GLU A 252 -74.36 -76.27 77.51
C GLU A 252 -74.94 -75.74 78.83
N ASP A 253 -74.09 -75.19 79.70
CA ASP A 253 -74.53 -74.35 80.83
C ASP A 253 -73.48 -73.29 81.26
N GLU A 254 -72.28 -73.22 80.66
CA GLU A 254 -71.26 -72.21 81.01
C GLU A 254 -71.34 -70.89 80.20
N ARG A 255 -72.24 -70.77 79.22
CA ARG A 255 -72.22 -69.63 78.26
C ARG A 255 -72.93 -68.37 78.75
N GLU A 256 -73.90 -68.48 79.65
CA GLU A 256 -74.77 -67.36 79.97
C GLU A 256 -74.13 -66.32 80.92
N VAL A 257 -73.25 -66.76 81.84
CA VAL A 257 -72.58 -65.86 82.79
C VAL A 257 -71.40 -65.10 82.14
N LYS A 258 -70.72 -65.69 81.15
CA LYS A 258 -69.65 -65.02 80.39
C LYS A 258 -70.15 -63.89 79.50
N GLY A 259 -71.37 -63.98 78.98
CA GLY A 259 -71.95 -62.94 78.11
C GLY A 259 -72.13 -61.60 78.81
N LYS A 260 -72.69 -61.61 80.03
CA LYS A 260 -72.98 -60.37 80.79
C LYS A 260 -71.72 -59.64 81.25
N LEU A 261 -70.63 -60.38 81.51
CA LEU A 261 -69.34 -59.79 81.91
C LEU A 261 -68.61 -59.16 80.71
N ALA A 262 -68.75 -59.74 79.52
CA ALA A 262 -68.22 -59.19 78.26
C ALA A 262 -68.95 -57.90 77.83
N GLU A 263 -70.25 -57.78 78.09
CA GLU A 263 -71.02 -56.56 77.81
C GLU A 263 -70.57 -55.37 78.68
N MET A 264 -70.28 -55.61 79.96
CA MET A 264 -69.78 -54.56 80.86
C MET A 264 -68.36 -54.08 80.47
N GLU A 265 -67.50 -55.01 80.04
CA GLU A 265 -66.16 -54.67 79.56
C GLU A 265 -66.21 -53.85 78.26
N LEU A 266 -67.14 -54.14 77.36
CA LEU A 266 -67.33 -53.40 76.11
C LEU A 266 -67.78 -51.95 76.38
N LEU A 267 -68.72 -51.74 77.30
CA LEU A 267 -69.17 -50.40 77.69
C LEU A 267 -68.05 -49.54 78.32
N THR A 268 -67.15 -50.17 79.09
CA THR A 268 -66.01 -49.47 79.70
C THR A 268 -65.01 -49.04 78.64
N ARG A 269 -64.72 -49.91 77.65
CA ARG A 269 -63.84 -49.57 76.52
C ARG A 269 -64.40 -48.47 75.63
N ASP A 270 -65.72 -48.45 75.41
CA ASP A 270 -66.36 -47.40 74.63
C ASP A 270 -66.31 -46.04 75.33
N LEU A 271 -66.42 -46.03 76.67
CA LEU A 271 -66.22 -44.81 77.49
C LEU A 271 -64.79 -44.28 77.37
N GLU A 272 -63.78 -45.14 77.51
CA GLU A 272 -62.36 -44.76 77.37
C GLU A 272 -62.04 -44.24 75.96
N ARG A 273 -62.62 -44.87 74.92
CA ARG A 273 -62.48 -44.42 73.54
C ARG A 273 -63.14 -43.06 73.30
N ALA A 274 -64.25 -42.77 73.96
CA ALA A 274 -64.89 -41.47 73.90
C ALA A 274 -64.05 -40.39 74.60
N GLN A 275 -63.48 -40.67 75.77
CA GLN A 275 -62.63 -39.74 76.52
C GLN A 275 -61.34 -39.40 75.76
N THR A 276 -60.64 -40.40 75.21
CA THR A 276 -59.45 -40.16 74.37
C THR A 276 -59.78 -39.31 73.13
N ARG A 277 -60.95 -39.53 72.52
CA ARG A 277 -61.41 -38.69 71.40
C ARG A 277 -61.62 -37.24 71.83
N VAL A 278 -62.22 -36.99 73.00
CA VAL A 278 -62.40 -35.63 73.54
C VAL A 278 -61.06 -34.95 73.77
N GLU A 279 -60.10 -35.62 74.42
CA GLU A 279 -58.77 -35.04 74.66
C GLU A 279 -58.02 -34.69 73.36
N THR A 280 -58.14 -35.51 72.32
CA THR A 280 -57.52 -35.20 71.02
C THR A 280 -58.18 -34.00 70.34
N VAL A 281 -59.49 -33.82 70.51
CA VAL A 281 -60.22 -32.66 69.98
C VAL A 281 -59.85 -31.39 70.75
N GLU A 282 -59.70 -31.47 72.07
CA GLU A 282 -59.27 -30.34 72.91
C GLU A 282 -57.85 -29.89 72.55
N ARG A 283 -56.89 -30.83 72.43
CA ARG A 283 -55.54 -30.52 71.96
C ARG A 283 -55.51 -29.87 70.59
N ARG A 284 -56.33 -30.36 69.64
CA ARG A 284 -56.45 -29.74 68.31
C ARG A 284 -57.05 -28.35 68.38
N ASN A 285 -58.06 -28.12 69.23
CA ASN A 285 -58.61 -26.78 69.43
C ASN A 285 -57.60 -25.82 70.03
N GLU A 286 -56.78 -26.26 70.99
CA GLU A 286 -55.72 -25.44 71.58
C GLU A 286 -54.61 -25.14 70.56
N GLN A 287 -54.21 -26.13 69.75
CA GLN A 287 -53.25 -25.94 68.67
C GLN A 287 -53.77 -24.97 67.60
N LEU A 288 -55.04 -25.11 67.18
CA LEU A 288 -55.68 -24.20 66.24
C LEU A 288 -55.78 -22.78 66.80
N ARG A 289 -56.03 -22.61 68.11
CA ARG A 289 -56.02 -21.28 68.76
C ARG A 289 -54.63 -20.67 68.77
N ALA A 290 -53.59 -21.45 69.06
CA ALA A 290 -52.21 -20.98 69.01
C ALA A 290 -51.77 -20.60 67.58
N GLU A 291 -52.19 -21.39 66.59
CA GLU A 291 -51.94 -21.10 65.17
C GLU A 291 -52.69 -19.82 64.75
N ILE A 292 -53.96 -19.68 65.10
CA ILE A 292 -54.74 -18.45 64.85
C ILE A 292 -54.08 -17.23 65.51
N GLU A 293 -53.59 -17.33 66.75
CA GLU A 293 -52.90 -16.21 67.40
C GLU A 293 -51.56 -15.90 66.71
N SER A 294 -50.83 -16.92 66.24
CA SER A 294 -49.59 -16.74 65.47
C SER A 294 -49.82 -16.11 64.09
N VAL A 295 -50.95 -16.41 63.45
CA VAL A 295 -51.38 -15.82 62.18
C VAL A 295 -51.93 -14.41 62.40
N LYS A 296 -52.75 -14.21 63.43
CA LYS A 296 -53.38 -12.92 63.77
C LYS A 296 -52.38 -11.88 64.26
N SER A 297 -51.34 -12.30 64.99
CA SER A 297 -50.24 -11.42 65.38
C SER A 297 -49.37 -11.00 64.20
N GLY A 298 -49.54 -11.59 63.01
CA GLY A 298 -48.83 -11.21 61.79
C GLY A 298 -47.31 -11.38 61.86
N ARG A 299 -46.77 -11.92 62.97
CA ARG A 299 -45.33 -11.95 63.25
C ARG A 299 -44.58 -12.84 62.27
N GLN A 300 -45.15 -13.98 61.92
CA GLN A 300 -44.55 -14.88 60.93
C GLN A 300 -44.57 -14.28 59.52
N GLU A 301 -45.62 -13.54 59.16
CA GLU A 301 -45.70 -12.86 57.87
C GLU A 301 -44.72 -11.68 57.83
N SER A 302 -44.65 -10.88 58.90
CA SER A 302 -43.72 -9.76 59.06
C SER A 302 -42.24 -10.19 59.03
N GLU A 303 -41.88 -11.29 59.71
CA GLU A 303 -40.51 -11.83 59.65
C GLU A 303 -40.16 -12.39 58.27
N LYS A 304 -41.13 -12.98 57.55
CA LYS A 304 -40.94 -13.44 56.16
C LYS A 304 -40.80 -12.25 55.22
N THR A 305 -41.61 -11.20 55.36
CA THR A 305 -41.50 -9.99 54.53
C THR A 305 -40.19 -9.27 54.76
N GLU A 306 -39.72 -9.14 56.01
CA GLU A 306 -38.43 -8.49 56.31
C GLU A 306 -37.24 -9.26 55.72
N ARG A 307 -37.28 -10.60 55.75
CA ARG A 307 -36.26 -11.43 55.10
C ARG A 307 -36.27 -11.28 53.58
N LEU A 308 -37.45 -11.28 52.97
CA LEU A 308 -37.60 -11.07 51.53
C LEU A 308 -37.18 -9.66 51.09
N GLU A 309 -37.44 -8.64 51.92
CA GLU A 309 -37.01 -7.26 51.68
C GLU A 309 -35.49 -7.13 51.71
N LYS A 310 -34.83 -7.69 52.73
CA LYS A 310 -33.35 -7.75 52.80
C LYS A 310 -32.74 -8.50 51.62
N GLU A 311 -33.34 -9.63 51.23
CA GLU A 311 -32.88 -10.38 50.05
C GLU A 311 -33.08 -9.59 48.75
N SER A 312 -34.18 -8.83 48.63
CA SER A 312 -34.43 -7.94 47.49
C SER A 312 -33.38 -6.82 47.44
N GLU A 313 -33.09 -6.16 48.56
CA GLU A 313 -32.07 -5.12 48.62
C GLU A 313 -30.68 -5.62 48.24
N GLU A 314 -30.29 -6.82 48.70
CA GLU A 314 -29.02 -7.43 48.32
C GLU A 314 -28.96 -7.77 46.82
N LYS A 315 -30.07 -8.26 46.25
CA LYS A 315 -30.20 -8.51 44.82
C LYS A 315 -30.13 -7.21 44.03
N ASP A 316 -30.77 -6.15 44.49
CA ASP A 316 -30.73 -4.83 43.85
C ASP A 316 -29.33 -4.23 43.86
N ARG A 317 -28.60 -4.33 44.98
CA ARG A 317 -27.18 -3.91 45.07
C ARG A 317 -26.30 -4.69 44.08
N LYS A 318 -26.49 -6.01 43.97
CA LYS A 318 -25.76 -6.86 43.01
C LYS A 318 -26.12 -6.50 41.56
N ILE A 319 -27.39 -6.21 41.27
CA ILE A 319 -27.83 -5.78 39.94
C ILE A 319 -27.16 -4.46 39.55
N VAL A 320 -27.10 -3.46 40.45
CA VAL A 320 -26.42 -2.19 40.18
C VAL A 320 -24.92 -2.39 39.95
N GLN A 321 -24.27 -3.24 40.74
CA GLN A 321 -22.86 -3.60 40.53
C GLN A 321 -22.63 -4.26 39.17
N LEU A 322 -23.45 -5.26 38.81
CA LEU A 322 -23.37 -5.93 37.51
C LEU A 322 -23.64 -4.97 36.35
N GLN A 323 -24.62 -4.06 36.49
CA GLN A 323 -24.88 -3.02 35.48
C GLN A 323 -23.67 -2.10 35.28
N SER A 324 -23.00 -1.70 36.36
CA SER A 324 -21.79 -0.87 36.26
C SER A 324 -20.63 -1.59 35.57
N LEU A 325 -20.47 -2.90 35.82
CA LEU A 325 -19.46 -3.72 35.16
C LEU A 325 -19.77 -3.91 33.68
N VAL A 326 -21.02 -4.20 33.34
CA VAL A 326 -21.47 -4.33 31.94
C VAL A 326 -21.30 -3.01 31.18
N GLU A 327 -21.61 -1.88 31.80
CA GLU A 327 -21.43 -0.58 31.15
C GLU A 327 -19.94 -0.26 30.95
N LYS A 328 -19.08 -0.59 31.92
CA LYS A 328 -17.62 -0.46 31.79
C LYS A 328 -17.07 -1.35 30.68
N GLU A 329 -17.49 -2.61 30.62
CA GLU A 329 -17.09 -3.55 29.57
C GLU A 329 -17.58 -3.09 28.20
N ARG A 330 -18.81 -2.56 28.11
CA ARG A 330 -19.36 -2.01 26.87
C ARG A 330 -18.60 -0.77 26.40
N GLN A 331 -18.21 0.12 27.31
CA GLN A 331 -17.36 1.28 26.99
C GLN A 331 -15.99 0.84 26.50
N GLN A 332 -15.36 -0.13 27.18
CA GLN A 332 -14.08 -0.71 26.74
C GLN A 332 -14.19 -1.38 25.37
N SER A 333 -15.26 -2.15 25.13
CA SER A 333 -15.52 -2.79 23.84
C SER A 333 -15.74 -1.75 22.73
N SER A 334 -16.46 -0.66 23.01
CA SER A 334 -16.65 0.44 22.06
C SER A 334 -15.35 1.18 21.75
N GLN A 335 -14.49 1.40 22.75
CA GLN A 335 -13.17 2.02 22.56
C GLN A 335 -12.27 1.13 21.71
N LEU A 336 -12.17 -0.17 22.05
CA LEU A 336 -11.41 -1.14 21.27
C LEU A 336 -11.92 -1.28 19.84
N SER A 337 -13.24 -1.21 19.61
CA SER A 337 -13.80 -1.20 18.26
C SER A 337 -13.38 0.06 17.49
N ALA A 338 -13.48 1.23 18.10
CA ALA A 338 -13.08 2.48 17.46
C ALA A 338 -11.58 2.52 17.12
N ASP A 339 -10.73 1.98 18.00
CA ASP A 339 -9.29 1.91 17.74
C ASP A 339 -8.93 0.87 16.68
N ASN A 340 -9.65 -0.26 16.62
CA ASN A 340 -9.53 -1.22 15.51
C ASN A 340 -9.95 -0.60 14.18
N ASP A 341 -11.01 0.22 14.16
CA ASP A 341 -11.46 0.90 12.94
C ASP A 341 -10.42 1.93 12.47
N LYS A 342 -9.85 2.73 13.38
CA LYS A 342 -8.73 3.64 13.05
C LYS A 342 -7.52 2.89 12.50
N LEU A 343 -7.10 1.80 13.15
CA LEU A 343 -5.99 0.97 12.69
C LEU A 343 -6.26 0.37 11.30
N ARG A 344 -7.50 -0.07 11.03
CA ARG A 344 -7.87 -0.53 9.68
C ARG A 344 -7.77 0.58 8.65
N ASP A 345 -8.23 1.80 8.97
CA ASP A 345 -8.17 2.94 8.05
C ASP A 345 -6.72 3.35 7.77
N GLU A 346 -5.85 3.33 8.78
CA GLU A 346 -4.40 3.57 8.63
C GLU A 346 -3.74 2.50 7.76
N HIS A 347 -4.04 1.22 8.01
CA HIS A 347 -3.54 0.12 7.18
C HIS A 347 -4.03 0.21 5.74
N LEU A 348 -5.30 0.57 5.51
CA LEU A 348 -5.86 0.76 4.17
C LEU A 348 -5.17 1.92 3.45
N LYS A 349 -4.90 3.01 4.16
CA LYS A 349 -4.19 4.17 3.60
C LYS A 349 -2.76 3.79 3.22
N LEU A 350 -2.03 3.13 4.11
CA LEU A 350 -0.68 2.66 3.84
C LEU A 350 -0.65 1.68 2.65
N GLN A 351 -1.63 0.79 2.56
CA GLN A 351 -1.76 -0.12 1.41
C GLN A 351 -1.95 0.65 0.11
N LYS A 352 -2.83 1.65 0.08
CA LYS A 352 -3.03 2.51 -1.11
C LYS A 352 -1.77 3.28 -1.48
N ASP A 353 -1.05 3.82 -0.51
CA ASP A 353 0.19 4.56 -0.75
C ASP A 353 1.27 3.61 -1.33
N ARG A 354 1.36 2.37 -0.83
CA ARG A 354 2.25 1.34 -1.38
C ARG A 354 1.83 0.88 -2.78
N GLU A 355 0.53 0.70 -3.03
CA GLU A 355 0.02 0.36 -4.37
C GLU A 355 0.32 1.50 -5.36
N ALA A 356 0.17 2.75 -4.94
CA ALA A 356 0.55 3.91 -5.74
C ALA A 356 2.06 3.93 -6.00
N GLU A 357 2.89 3.76 -4.98
CA GLU A 357 4.36 3.67 -5.11
C GLU A 357 4.74 2.54 -6.09
N ILE A 358 4.20 1.34 -5.93
CA ILE A 358 4.41 0.20 -6.83
C ILE A 358 3.97 0.56 -8.26
N SER A 359 2.83 1.23 -8.43
CA SER A 359 2.39 1.67 -9.76
C SER A 359 3.37 2.66 -10.39
N THR A 360 3.91 3.61 -9.62
CA THR A 360 4.91 4.56 -10.12
C THR A 360 6.25 3.90 -10.42
N LEU A 361 6.64 2.89 -9.63
CA LEU A 361 7.84 2.10 -9.89
C LEU A 361 7.66 1.22 -11.13
N ARG A 362 6.48 0.63 -11.32
CA ARG A 362 6.14 -0.12 -12.53
C ARG A 362 6.14 0.76 -13.77
N THR A 363 5.58 1.97 -13.70
CA THR A 363 5.62 2.91 -14.84
C THR A 363 7.04 3.39 -15.12
N LYS A 364 7.84 3.71 -14.09
CA LYS A 364 9.27 4.04 -14.26
C LYS A 364 10.08 2.88 -14.82
N LEU A 365 9.79 1.64 -14.42
CA LEU A 365 10.44 0.45 -14.96
C LEU A 365 10.05 0.26 -16.43
N HIS A 366 8.78 0.44 -16.77
CA HIS A 366 8.31 0.36 -18.14
C HIS A 366 8.90 1.46 -19.03
N GLN A 367 9.00 2.69 -18.53
CA GLN A 367 9.69 3.82 -19.17
C GLN A 367 11.20 3.62 -19.31
N ARG A 368 11.78 2.62 -18.63
CA ARG A 368 13.18 2.21 -18.76
C ARG A 368 13.31 0.85 -19.43
N GLY A 369 12.22 0.28 -19.95
CA GLY A 369 12.23 -1.01 -20.65
C GLY A 369 12.92 -0.92 -22.02
N ASP A 370 12.98 0.29 -22.57
CA ASP A 370 13.76 0.68 -23.74
C ASP A 370 15.27 0.75 -23.46
N TYR A 371 15.73 0.57 -22.23
CA TYR A 371 17.16 0.62 -21.90
C TYR A 371 17.98 -0.43 -22.68
N GLU A 372 17.44 -1.63 -22.93
CA GLU A 372 18.13 -2.62 -23.77
C GLU A 372 18.15 -2.23 -25.25
N GLU A 373 17.13 -1.52 -25.72
CA GLU A 373 17.06 -0.99 -27.09
C GLU A 373 18.03 0.17 -27.27
N VAL A 374 18.00 1.15 -26.38
CA VAL A 374 18.94 2.28 -26.33
C VAL A 374 20.37 1.78 -26.11
N ARG A 375 20.57 0.73 -25.30
CA ARG A 375 21.89 0.09 -25.15
C ARG A 375 22.32 -0.62 -26.42
N ARG A 376 21.43 -1.34 -27.12
CA ARG A 376 21.73 -1.93 -28.43
C ARG A 376 22.08 -0.85 -29.44
N GLU A 377 21.31 0.23 -29.52
CA GLU A 377 21.57 1.36 -30.41
C GLU A 377 22.89 2.06 -30.05
N LEU A 378 23.18 2.26 -28.76
CA LEU A 378 24.43 2.84 -28.28
C LEU A 378 25.62 1.91 -28.51
N ASP A 379 25.48 0.60 -28.35
CA ASP A 379 26.50 -0.39 -28.66
C ASP A 379 26.73 -0.49 -30.18
N ILE A 380 25.69 -0.33 -31.00
CA ILE A 380 25.83 -0.17 -32.46
C ILE A 380 26.54 1.14 -32.77
N LEU A 381 26.17 2.25 -32.12
CA LEU A 381 26.82 3.55 -32.29
C LEU A 381 28.29 3.50 -31.87
N LYS A 382 28.58 2.80 -30.78
CA LYS A 382 29.93 2.57 -30.27
C LYS A 382 30.68 1.64 -31.21
N MET A 383 30.07 0.57 -31.70
CA MET A 383 30.70 -0.27 -32.72
C MET A 383 30.97 0.51 -33.99
N VAL A 384 30.06 1.36 -34.49
CA VAL A 384 30.28 2.17 -35.70
C VAL A 384 31.31 3.27 -35.48
N HIS A 385 31.34 3.89 -34.29
CA HIS A 385 32.27 4.96 -33.95
C HIS A 385 33.68 4.44 -33.61
N PHE A 386 33.78 3.26 -33.00
CA PHE A 386 35.06 2.63 -32.64
C PHE A 386 35.54 1.61 -33.68
N SER A 387 34.69 0.99 -34.50
CA SER A 387 35.12 0.23 -35.69
C SER A 387 35.56 1.14 -36.84
N GLY A 388 35.31 2.44 -36.74
CA GLY A 388 35.85 3.45 -37.63
C GLY A 388 37.22 3.99 -37.21
N GLU A 389 37.66 3.71 -35.98
CA GLU A 389 38.93 4.21 -35.42
C GLU A 389 39.89 3.11 -34.93
N ASP A 390 39.43 1.87 -34.67
CA ASP A 390 40.26 0.77 -34.15
C ASP A 390 40.27 -0.47 -35.10
N GLU A 391 40.48 -0.28 -36.41
CA GLU A 391 40.79 -1.39 -37.32
C GLU A 391 42.27 -1.49 -37.74
N ASP A 392 43.15 -0.73 -37.09
CA ASP A 392 44.60 -0.81 -37.26
C ASP A 392 45.30 -0.75 -35.89
N ASP A 393 45.17 -1.80 -35.07
CA ASP A 393 46.25 -2.38 -34.23
C ASP A 393 45.68 -3.34 -33.18
N GLU A 394 46.48 -4.33 -32.79
CA GLU A 394 46.26 -5.33 -31.72
C GLU A 394 45.55 -6.65 -32.11
N LEU A 395 46.23 -7.40 -32.99
CA LEU A 395 46.35 -8.85 -32.83
C LEU A 395 47.39 -9.14 -31.74
N GLU A 396 47.05 -10.10 -30.85
CA GLU A 396 47.86 -10.69 -29.77
C GLU A 396 47.63 -10.12 -28.36
N GLU A 397 46.68 -10.71 -27.61
CA GLU A 397 46.95 -11.47 -26.37
C GLU A 397 45.64 -11.72 -25.58
N ALA A 398 45.08 -12.93 -25.70
CA ALA A 398 44.05 -13.40 -24.77
C ALA A 398 44.10 -14.92 -24.61
N GLY A 399 45.04 -15.37 -23.78
CA GLY A 399 45.06 -16.71 -23.22
C GLY A 399 44.36 -16.76 -21.86
N LEU A 400 43.28 -17.54 -21.79
CA LEU A 400 42.77 -18.26 -20.62
C LEU A 400 42.11 -17.43 -19.49
N THR A 401 40.79 -17.56 -19.33
CA THR A 401 40.18 -18.43 -18.28
C THR A 401 38.65 -18.43 -18.38
N GLU A 402 38.09 -19.65 -18.49
CA GLU A 402 36.65 -19.93 -18.44
C GLU A 402 36.08 -19.84 -17.03
N GLY A 403 34.81 -19.43 -16.91
CA GLY A 403 33.96 -19.86 -15.80
C GLY A 403 32.80 -18.93 -15.43
N ALA A 404 31.66 -19.04 -16.14
CA ALA A 404 30.29 -19.19 -15.58
C ALA A 404 29.21 -18.57 -16.48
N LYS A 405 28.26 -19.42 -16.88
CA LYS A 405 27.15 -19.20 -17.81
C LYS A 405 26.05 -18.31 -17.24
N GLY A 406 25.43 -17.49 -18.10
CA GLY A 406 24.09 -16.95 -17.84
C GLY A 406 23.59 -15.86 -18.80
N SER A 407 23.24 -16.24 -20.04
CA SER A 407 22.13 -15.66 -20.82
C SER A 407 22.20 -14.20 -21.31
N GLN A 408 22.72 -13.98 -22.53
CA GLN A 408 21.89 -13.72 -23.73
C GLN A 408 22.82 -13.42 -24.92
N THR A 409 22.74 -14.31 -25.90
CA THR A 409 23.26 -14.16 -27.25
C THR A 409 22.28 -13.35 -28.10
N GLU A 410 22.67 -12.15 -28.49
CA GLU A 410 22.37 -11.55 -29.79
C GLU A 410 23.53 -10.63 -30.16
N ALA A 411 24.65 -11.32 -30.44
CA ALA A 411 25.86 -10.75 -30.99
C ALA A 411 25.71 -10.57 -32.50
N LYS A 412 26.11 -9.38 -32.97
CA LYS A 412 26.28 -8.88 -34.35
C LYS A 412 25.02 -8.28 -34.98
N SER A 413 24.95 -6.94 -34.90
CA SER A 413 23.90 -6.12 -35.51
C SER A 413 23.92 -6.28 -37.03
N LEU A 414 22.72 -6.25 -37.63
CA LEU A 414 22.46 -6.38 -39.07
C LEU A 414 23.37 -5.46 -39.93
N GLU A 415 23.80 -4.34 -39.36
CA GLU A 415 24.65 -3.34 -39.98
C GLU A 415 26.11 -3.80 -40.16
N THR A 416 26.67 -4.54 -39.18
CA THR A 416 28.00 -5.18 -39.34
C THR A 416 27.98 -6.22 -40.45
N LEU A 417 26.88 -6.97 -40.56
CA LEU A 417 26.68 -7.97 -41.60
C LEU A 417 26.46 -7.32 -42.98
N LEU A 418 25.79 -6.16 -43.01
CA LEU A 418 25.58 -5.38 -44.23
C LEU A 418 26.86 -4.67 -44.69
N LEU A 419 27.67 -4.13 -43.79
CA LEU A 419 28.96 -3.53 -44.11
C LEU A 419 29.98 -4.59 -44.53
N GLU A 420 30.02 -5.75 -43.88
CA GLU A 420 30.86 -6.87 -44.32
C GLU A 420 30.43 -7.37 -45.71
N LYS A 421 29.12 -7.43 -45.99
CA LYS A 421 28.59 -7.72 -47.32
C LYS A 421 28.93 -6.63 -48.33
N ASN A 422 28.84 -5.35 -47.96
CA ASN A 422 29.12 -4.23 -48.87
C ASN A 422 30.62 -4.13 -49.18
N ARG A 423 31.49 -4.26 -48.17
CA ARG A 423 32.95 -4.34 -48.33
C ARG A 423 33.36 -5.58 -49.13
N LYS A 424 32.67 -6.71 -48.95
CA LYS A 424 32.89 -7.92 -49.77
C LYS A 424 32.44 -7.73 -51.22
N LEU A 425 31.32 -7.05 -51.46
CA LEU A 425 30.86 -6.71 -52.81
C LEU A 425 31.78 -5.68 -53.46
N GLU A 426 32.26 -4.68 -52.73
CA GLU A 426 33.25 -3.71 -53.21
C GLU A 426 34.58 -4.39 -53.53
N ASN A 427 35.06 -5.31 -52.69
CA ASN A 427 36.26 -6.12 -52.96
C ASN A 427 36.08 -7.04 -54.18
N GLN A 428 34.89 -7.61 -54.37
CA GLN A 428 34.58 -8.38 -55.59
C GLN A 428 34.50 -7.47 -56.82
N LEU A 429 34.02 -6.24 -56.67
CA LEU A 429 33.91 -5.27 -57.76
C LEU A 429 35.29 -4.70 -58.13
N THR A 430 36.18 -4.46 -57.16
CA THR A 430 37.58 -4.09 -57.42
C THR A 430 38.34 -5.27 -58.02
N ALA A 431 38.18 -6.49 -57.51
CA ALA A 431 38.77 -7.68 -58.12
C ALA A 431 38.28 -7.90 -59.56
N LEU A 432 36.99 -7.73 -59.83
CA LEU A 432 36.43 -7.80 -61.19
C LEU A 432 36.91 -6.66 -62.08
N ARG A 433 37.11 -5.45 -61.54
CA ARG A 433 37.70 -4.32 -62.29
C ARG A 433 39.16 -4.58 -62.63
N VAL A 434 39.94 -5.14 -61.69
CA VAL A 434 41.33 -5.53 -61.92
C VAL A 434 41.39 -6.65 -62.95
N SER A 435 40.60 -7.72 -62.79
CA SER A 435 40.57 -8.82 -63.77
C SER A 435 40.09 -8.34 -65.13
N HIS A 436 39.11 -7.41 -65.20
CA HIS A 436 38.68 -6.82 -66.46
C HIS A 436 39.79 -5.94 -67.06
N GLY A 437 40.51 -5.16 -66.24
CA GLY A 437 41.68 -4.39 -66.67
C GLY A 437 42.78 -5.29 -67.22
N GLU A 438 43.09 -6.38 -66.53
CA GLU A 438 44.04 -7.41 -66.96
C GLU A 438 43.58 -8.05 -68.26
N LEU A 439 42.32 -8.51 -68.36
CA LEU A 439 41.77 -9.09 -69.60
C LEU A 439 41.77 -8.09 -70.76
N THR A 440 41.53 -6.81 -70.49
CA THR A 440 41.59 -5.73 -71.50
C THR A 440 43.03 -5.48 -71.93
N SER A 441 43.98 -5.52 -70.99
CA SER A 441 45.41 -5.41 -71.29
C SER A 441 45.89 -6.60 -72.13
N VAL A 442 45.47 -7.82 -71.80
CA VAL A 442 45.76 -9.04 -72.57
C VAL A 442 45.11 -8.98 -73.95
N SER A 443 43.86 -8.50 -74.05
CA SER A 443 43.20 -8.28 -75.34
C SER A 443 43.91 -7.20 -76.18
N SER A 444 44.40 -6.12 -75.55
CA SER A 444 45.15 -5.06 -76.23
C SER A 444 46.51 -5.55 -76.70
N ASN A 445 47.22 -6.31 -75.86
CA ASN A 445 48.49 -6.94 -76.19
C ASN A 445 48.31 -7.94 -77.34
N SER A 446 47.30 -8.80 -77.27
CA SER A 446 46.96 -9.76 -78.34
C SER A 446 46.58 -9.03 -79.64
N ALA A 447 45.85 -7.92 -79.56
CA ALA A 447 45.55 -7.09 -80.73
C ALA A 447 46.82 -6.43 -81.30
N SER A 448 47.76 -6.02 -80.45
CA SER A 448 49.05 -5.46 -80.87
C SER A 448 49.93 -6.54 -81.51
N GLU A 449 49.96 -7.76 -80.98
CA GLU A 449 50.64 -8.92 -81.55
C GLU A 449 50.03 -9.30 -82.89
N LEU A 450 48.70 -9.33 -83.02
CA LEU A 450 48.03 -9.53 -84.30
C LEU A 450 48.36 -8.43 -85.31
N ALA A 451 48.49 -7.18 -84.87
CA ALA A 451 48.91 -6.09 -85.74
C ALA A 451 50.38 -6.23 -86.17
N GLN A 452 51.27 -6.66 -85.28
CA GLN A 452 52.67 -6.96 -85.60
C GLN A 452 52.78 -8.17 -86.55
N LEU A 453 52.06 -9.25 -86.29
CA LEU A 453 51.99 -10.42 -87.17
C LEU A 453 51.41 -10.05 -88.54
N ARG A 454 50.39 -9.18 -88.61
CA ARG A 454 49.87 -8.66 -89.89
C ARG A 454 50.92 -7.83 -90.62
N LYS A 455 51.69 -6.99 -89.93
CA LYS A 455 52.82 -6.25 -90.52
C LYS A 455 53.90 -7.20 -91.02
N GLU A 456 54.21 -8.26 -90.27
CA GLU A 456 55.19 -9.25 -90.66
C GLU A 456 54.71 -10.09 -91.86
N VAL A 457 53.43 -10.47 -91.90
CA VAL A 457 52.82 -11.10 -93.08
C VAL A 457 52.87 -10.15 -94.27
N ALA A 458 52.61 -8.85 -94.10
CA ALA A 458 52.74 -7.88 -95.18
C ALA A 458 54.21 -7.72 -95.64
N ARG A 459 55.16 -7.72 -94.71
CA ARG A 459 56.60 -7.70 -95.00
C ARG A 459 57.04 -8.96 -95.75
N LEU A 460 56.62 -10.14 -95.29
CA LEU A 460 56.89 -11.42 -95.93
C LEU A 460 56.21 -11.51 -97.29
N LYS A 461 54.97 -11.02 -97.45
CA LYS A 461 54.31 -10.91 -98.75
C LYS A 461 55.06 -9.99 -99.70
N SER A 462 55.48 -8.82 -99.26
CA SER A 462 56.29 -7.91 -100.08
C SER A 462 57.67 -8.50 -100.40
N LEU A 463 58.27 -9.22 -99.47
CA LEU A 463 59.53 -9.94 -99.71
C LEU A 463 59.32 -11.09 -100.70
N ASN A 464 58.22 -11.83 -100.59
CA ASN A 464 57.85 -12.86 -101.56
C ASN A 464 57.56 -12.25 -102.92
N GLU A 465 56.85 -11.13 -103.00
CA GLU A 465 56.61 -10.39 -104.24
C GLU A 465 57.93 -9.89 -104.83
N LYS A 466 58.88 -9.43 -104.01
CA LYS A 466 60.24 -9.10 -104.46
C LYS A 466 61.00 -10.33 -104.94
N LEU A 467 60.94 -11.45 -104.23
CA LEU A 467 61.56 -12.71 -104.64
C LEU A 467 60.91 -13.27 -105.90
N GLU A 468 59.60 -13.15 -106.05
CA GLU A 468 58.83 -13.51 -107.24
C GLU A 468 59.20 -12.59 -108.40
N ASN A 469 59.32 -11.28 -108.18
CA ASN A 469 59.80 -10.32 -109.18
C ASN A 469 61.27 -10.58 -109.55
N ASP A 470 62.12 -10.94 -108.60
CA ASP A 470 63.52 -11.31 -108.83
C ASP A 470 63.60 -12.64 -109.59
N LEU A 471 62.78 -13.65 -109.24
CA LEU A 471 62.61 -14.91 -109.98
C LEU A 471 62.04 -14.68 -111.38
N VAL A 472 61.14 -13.71 -111.56
CA VAL A 472 60.61 -13.31 -112.86
C VAL A 472 61.69 -12.57 -113.65
N SER A 473 62.53 -11.74 -113.04
CA SER A 473 63.66 -11.09 -113.72
C SER A 473 64.70 -12.12 -114.18
N VAL A 474 65.01 -13.13 -113.36
CA VAL A 474 65.87 -14.28 -113.71
C VAL A 474 65.19 -15.22 -114.72
N GLY A 475 63.86 -15.35 -114.66
CA GLY A 475 63.04 -16.15 -115.57
C GLY A 475 62.75 -15.48 -116.93
N THR A 476 62.84 -14.14 -117.01
CA THR A 476 62.59 -13.36 -118.25
C THR A 476 63.86 -13.06 -119.04
N GLU A 477 65.05 -13.10 -118.44
CA GLU A 477 66.30 -13.33 -119.20
C GLU A 477 66.33 -14.73 -119.84
N SER A 478 65.49 -15.67 -119.38
CA SER A 478 65.41 -17.05 -119.90
C SER A 478 64.20 -17.34 -120.81
N ARG A 479 63.24 -16.42 -120.98
CA ARG A 479 62.03 -16.65 -121.81
C ARG A 479 61.62 -15.44 -122.65
N SER A 480 62.57 -14.92 -123.42
CA SER A 480 62.29 -14.37 -124.75
C SER A 480 61.93 -15.53 -125.68
N ALA A 481 60.66 -15.93 -125.73
CA ALA A 481 60.07 -16.63 -126.87
C ALA A 481 58.58 -16.89 -126.64
N THR A 482 57.80 -16.60 -127.67
CA THR A 482 56.43 -17.06 -127.93
C THR A 482 55.28 -16.23 -127.34
N LYS A 483 54.71 -15.39 -128.24
CA LYS A 483 53.35 -15.52 -128.80
C LYS A 483 52.22 -15.46 -127.75
N GLY A 484 51.31 -14.51 -127.74
CA GLY A 484 50.84 -13.55 -128.74
C GLY A 484 49.33 -13.37 -128.58
N ILE A 485 48.84 -12.23 -129.05
CA ILE A 485 47.48 -12.02 -129.62
C ILE A 485 46.34 -11.83 -128.60
N SER A 486 45.87 -10.57 -128.54
CA SER A 486 44.47 -10.10 -128.71
C SER A 486 43.38 -10.66 -127.79
N ALA A 487 42.30 -9.96 -127.47
CA ALA A 487 41.80 -8.59 -127.60
C ALA A 487 40.39 -8.61 -126.96
N MET A 488 39.78 -7.42 -126.89
CA MET A 488 38.36 -7.11 -126.65
C MET A 488 38.03 -6.71 -125.21
N SER A 489 37.91 -5.42 -124.83
CA SER A 489 37.26 -4.20 -125.41
C SER A 489 35.86 -4.02 -124.80
N ALA A 490 35.68 -3.13 -123.83
CA ALA A 490 35.56 -1.66 -123.95
C ALA A 490 34.16 -1.12 -124.35
N GLU A 491 33.11 -1.95 -124.33
CA GLU A 491 31.70 -1.48 -124.41
C GLU A 491 30.84 -1.91 -123.19
N ASP A 492 31.39 -2.70 -122.25
CA ASP A 492 30.80 -2.93 -120.91
C ASP A 492 31.25 -1.88 -119.88
N ALA A 493 32.08 -0.94 -120.32
CA ALA A 493 31.89 0.44 -119.93
C ALA A 493 30.48 0.86 -120.39
N LEU A 494 29.53 0.95 -119.44
CA LEU A 494 28.35 1.85 -119.43
C LEU A 494 27.18 1.32 -118.57
N LYS A 495 27.25 0.14 -117.95
CA LYS A 495 26.14 -0.38 -117.10
C LYS A 495 26.39 -0.55 -115.60
N GLU A 496 27.63 -0.51 -115.13
CA GLU A 496 27.91 -0.64 -113.68
C GLU A 496 28.58 0.61 -113.06
N MET A 497 28.62 1.70 -113.83
CA MET A 497 28.68 3.09 -113.37
C MET A 497 27.34 3.80 -113.67
N ASP A 498 26.20 3.25 -113.25
CA ASP A 498 24.92 4.01 -113.27
C ASP A 498 24.06 3.79 -112.02
N LEU A 499 24.64 3.26 -110.93
CA LEU A 499 23.91 3.26 -109.66
C LEU A 499 24.57 4.05 -108.55
N LEU A 500 25.88 4.37 -108.62
CA LEU A 500 26.60 5.00 -107.52
C LEU A 500 27.69 6.01 -107.94
N GLU A 501 27.64 6.48 -109.18
CA GLU A 501 27.94 7.88 -109.58
C GLU A 501 26.57 8.58 -109.47
N ALA A 502 26.36 9.71 -108.81
CA ALA A 502 27.20 10.87 -108.63
C ALA A 502 26.94 11.40 -107.21
N GLU A 503 27.95 11.82 -106.46
CA GLU A 503 28.50 13.19 -106.55
C GLU A 503 27.40 14.23 -106.23
N ALA A 504 27.58 15.27 -105.44
CA ALA A 504 28.77 15.98 -105.05
C ALA A 504 28.35 17.00 -103.98
N SER A 505 29.34 17.41 -103.19
CA SER A 505 29.46 18.75 -102.61
C SER A 505 28.47 19.21 -101.53
N GLY A 506 29.03 19.91 -100.54
CA GLY A 506 28.34 21.07 -99.98
C GLY A 506 27.75 20.90 -98.58
N ARG A 507 28.59 21.18 -97.58
CA ARG A 507 28.34 22.17 -96.51
C ARG A 507 26.86 22.47 -96.13
N SER A 508 26.58 22.22 -94.85
CA SER A 508 25.73 23.00 -93.90
C SER A 508 24.25 22.69 -93.67
N LYS A 509 23.92 22.74 -92.36
CA LYS A 509 22.69 23.18 -91.67
C LYS A 509 21.44 22.28 -91.60
N SER A 510 21.12 21.96 -90.33
CA SER A 510 19.85 22.14 -89.60
C SER A 510 18.49 21.68 -90.14
N LYS A 511 17.72 21.08 -89.21
CA LYS A 511 16.22 20.99 -89.12
C LYS A 511 15.56 20.15 -90.23
N SER A 512 14.45 19.44 -90.05
CA SER A 512 13.53 19.17 -88.93
C SER A 512 12.48 18.17 -89.43
N SER A 513 12.06 17.24 -88.58
CA SER A 513 10.69 16.74 -88.40
C SER A 513 9.88 16.11 -89.56
N LYS A 514 9.16 15.04 -89.15
CA LYS A 514 7.78 14.63 -89.45
C LYS A 514 7.55 13.30 -90.19
N SER A 515 7.06 12.35 -89.38
CA SER A 515 5.80 11.59 -89.55
C SER A 515 5.80 10.48 -90.61
N ASN A 516 5.02 9.40 -90.52
CA ASN A 516 3.95 9.02 -89.61
C ASN A 516 3.62 7.53 -89.81
N GLY A 517 2.95 6.95 -88.82
CA GLY A 517 1.97 5.87 -89.03
C GLY A 517 2.26 4.60 -88.23
N ASN A 518 1.35 4.05 -87.43
CA ASN A 518 0.00 4.44 -87.06
C ASN A 518 -0.41 3.51 -85.89
N GLY A 519 -0.87 4.01 -84.75
CA GLY A 519 -2.27 3.88 -84.27
C GLY A 519 -2.42 2.69 -83.30
N THR A 520 -3.06 2.77 -82.12
CA THR A 520 -4.15 3.61 -81.57
C THR A 520 -4.07 3.53 -80.02
N GLY A 521 -4.10 4.62 -79.24
CA GLY A 521 -5.29 5.31 -78.67
C GLY A 521 -5.48 4.91 -77.18
N ALA A 522 -5.67 5.76 -76.17
CA ALA A 522 -6.06 7.17 -76.13
C ALA A 522 -5.82 7.84 -74.73
N ALA A 523 -5.68 9.19 -74.77
CA ALA A 523 -5.97 10.26 -73.77
C ALA A 523 -5.19 10.28 -72.44
N GLU A 524 -4.27 11.23 -72.17
CA GLU A 524 -4.41 12.72 -71.96
C GLU A 524 -5.16 13.02 -70.64
N LEU A 525 -4.73 13.87 -69.69
CA LEU A 525 -4.56 15.35 -69.66
C LEU A 525 -3.96 15.75 -68.27
N THR A 526 -2.81 16.42 -68.16
CA THR A 526 -2.55 17.88 -68.02
C THR A 526 -3.17 18.65 -66.82
N ALA A 527 -2.30 19.21 -65.96
CA ALA A 527 -2.24 20.62 -65.48
C ALA A 527 -1.38 20.67 -64.19
N LYS A 528 -0.18 21.28 -64.16
CA LYS A 528 0.19 22.72 -64.20
C LYS A 528 0.25 23.38 -62.81
N ALA A 529 1.35 24.10 -62.62
CA ALA A 529 1.58 25.28 -61.75
C ALA A 529 2.36 25.01 -60.44
N THR A 530 3.65 25.40 -60.39
CA THR A 530 4.22 26.65 -59.78
C THR A 530 4.28 26.56 -58.24
N THR A 531 5.33 26.91 -57.50
CA THR A 531 6.45 27.86 -57.69
C THR A 531 7.38 27.73 -56.47
N ALA A 532 8.69 27.92 -56.70
CA ALA A 532 9.72 28.62 -55.90
C ALA A 532 9.59 28.71 -54.35
N THR A 533 10.65 28.64 -53.53
CA THR A 533 11.82 29.54 -53.55
C THR A 533 12.82 29.14 -52.44
N SER A 534 14.14 29.23 -52.74
CA SER A 534 15.31 29.63 -51.90
C SER A 534 15.43 29.20 -50.41
N GLY A 535 16.61 28.83 -49.89
CA GLY A 535 17.97 28.97 -50.40
C GLY A 535 19.04 28.46 -49.42
N THR A 536 20.20 28.12 -49.97
CA THR A 536 21.52 27.92 -49.35
C THR A 536 22.16 29.30 -49.00
N PRO A 537 23.26 29.45 -48.20
CA PRO A 537 24.48 28.63 -48.23
C PRO A 537 25.28 28.38 -46.90
N ARG A 538 25.96 27.23 -46.88
CA ARG A 538 27.38 26.95 -46.53
C ARG A 538 28.26 28.09 -45.94
N SER A 539 28.97 27.83 -44.82
CA SER A 539 30.44 27.94 -44.71
C SER A 539 31.01 27.44 -43.37
N SER A 540 32.23 26.90 -43.48
CA SER A 540 33.18 26.29 -42.55
C SER A 540 33.71 27.14 -41.38
N THR A 541 34.11 26.50 -40.27
CA THR A 541 35.44 26.71 -39.64
C THR A 541 35.87 25.51 -38.79
N THR A 542 37.13 25.10 -38.98
CA THR A 542 37.97 24.22 -38.18
C THR A 542 38.37 24.86 -36.85
N ALA A 543 38.22 24.13 -35.75
CA ALA A 543 39.02 24.31 -34.53
C ALA A 543 38.99 23.02 -33.69
N THR A 544 40.15 22.40 -33.53
CA THR A 544 40.44 21.41 -32.47
C THR A 544 40.32 22.07 -31.09
N PRO A 545 39.85 21.32 -30.07
CA PRO A 545 40.41 21.46 -28.74
C PRO A 545 40.85 20.10 -28.19
N THR A 546 42.16 20.00 -27.99
CA THR A 546 42.78 19.10 -27.03
C THR A 546 42.31 19.45 -25.60
N SER A 547 42.13 18.42 -24.77
CA SER A 547 42.14 18.45 -23.28
C SER A 547 41.14 19.40 -22.60
N GLY A 548 39.99 18.88 -22.16
CA GLY A 548 39.01 19.64 -21.37
C GLY A 548 37.78 18.85 -20.92
N THR A 549 37.93 17.62 -20.41
CA THR A 549 36.81 16.79 -19.90
C THR A 549 36.34 17.20 -18.51
N GLU A 550 37.16 17.90 -17.72
CA GLU A 550 36.83 18.33 -16.34
C GLU A 550 35.83 19.52 -16.30
N ASN A 551 35.84 20.40 -17.31
CA ASN A 551 34.97 21.60 -17.37
C ASN A 551 33.62 21.36 -18.08
N SER A 552 33.40 20.18 -18.68
CA SER A 552 32.16 19.83 -19.39
C SER A 552 31.09 19.25 -18.45
N LEU A 553 31.50 18.62 -17.35
CA LEU A 553 30.59 17.94 -16.43
C LEU A 553 29.82 18.91 -15.52
N LEU A 554 30.45 19.98 -15.07
CA LEU A 554 29.84 21.00 -14.19
C LEU A 554 28.64 21.69 -14.84
N PRO A 555 28.70 22.18 -16.10
CA PRO A 555 27.54 22.72 -16.81
C PRO A 555 26.36 21.73 -16.91
N ILE A 556 26.67 20.45 -17.14
CA ILE A 556 25.68 19.38 -17.24
C ILE A 556 25.04 19.12 -15.88
N ILE A 557 25.83 19.01 -14.81
CA ILE A 557 25.32 18.82 -13.44
C ILE A 557 24.52 20.04 -12.98
N THR A 558 24.96 21.27 -13.30
CA THR A 558 24.17 22.47 -13.01
C THR A 558 22.86 22.47 -13.79
N SER A 559 22.87 22.06 -15.06
CA SER A 559 21.64 21.96 -15.87
C SER A 559 20.71 20.86 -15.34
N GLN A 560 21.25 19.74 -14.86
CA GLN A 560 20.47 18.66 -14.27
C GLN A 560 19.87 19.10 -12.93
N ARG A 561 20.65 19.73 -12.05
CA ARG A 561 20.16 20.32 -10.80
C ARG A 561 19.07 21.35 -11.05
N ASP A 562 19.25 22.22 -12.04
CA ASP A 562 18.29 23.26 -12.36
C ASP A 562 17.02 22.67 -13.00
N ARG A 563 17.13 21.59 -13.79
CA ARG A 563 15.98 20.78 -14.26
C ARG A 563 15.26 20.08 -13.10
N PHE A 564 15.99 19.55 -12.12
CA PHE A 564 15.39 18.94 -10.93
C PHE A 564 14.68 19.97 -10.05
N ARG A 565 15.27 21.17 -9.89
CA ARG A 565 14.60 22.28 -9.21
C ARG A 565 13.35 22.74 -9.95
N ALA A 566 13.42 22.88 -11.27
CA ALA A 566 12.26 23.23 -12.10
C ALA A 566 11.15 22.17 -11.98
N ARG A 567 11.51 20.88 -12.03
CA ARG A 567 10.56 19.78 -11.87
C ARG A 567 9.98 19.70 -10.46
N ASN A 568 10.76 19.98 -9.42
CA ASN A 568 10.23 20.08 -8.06
C ASN A 568 9.28 21.27 -7.91
N ALA A 569 9.60 22.42 -8.47
CA ALA A 569 8.71 23.58 -8.46
C ALA A 569 7.40 23.31 -9.21
N GLU A 570 7.46 22.62 -10.35
CA GLU A 570 6.29 22.18 -11.13
C GLU A 570 5.45 21.17 -10.34
N LEU A 571 6.07 20.18 -9.68
CA LEU A 571 5.37 19.22 -8.83
C LEU A 571 4.74 19.88 -7.60
N GLU A 572 5.39 20.88 -7.00
CA GLU A 572 4.82 21.67 -5.91
C GLU A 572 3.62 22.51 -6.38
N GLU A 573 3.68 23.06 -7.59
CA GLU A 573 2.57 23.80 -8.20
C GLU A 573 1.40 22.87 -8.54
N GLU A 574 1.68 21.69 -9.08
CA GLU A 574 0.67 20.67 -9.38
C GLU A 574 0.02 20.12 -8.11
N LEU A 575 0.81 19.93 -7.04
CA LEU A 575 0.28 19.59 -5.71
C LEU A 575 -0.64 20.67 -5.18
N ARG A 576 -0.27 21.96 -5.31
CA ARG A 576 -1.14 23.08 -4.91
C ARG A 576 -2.45 23.11 -5.70
N LYS A 577 -2.39 22.92 -7.03
CA LYS A 577 -3.57 22.82 -7.90
C LYS A 577 -4.48 21.64 -7.53
N GLN A 578 -3.89 20.49 -7.16
CA GLN A 578 -4.68 19.34 -6.67
C GLN A 578 -5.35 19.61 -5.33
N PHE A 579 -4.67 20.30 -4.40
CA PHE A 579 -5.30 20.71 -3.15
C PHE A 579 -6.44 21.71 -3.36
N GLU A 580 -6.27 22.66 -4.28
CA GLU A 580 -7.29 23.64 -4.63
C GLU A 580 -8.52 22.98 -5.26
N THR A 581 -8.33 22.07 -6.22
CA THR A 581 -9.43 21.29 -6.82
C THR A 581 -10.14 20.37 -5.81
N ILE A 582 -9.41 19.75 -4.88
CA ILE A 582 -10.04 18.97 -3.79
C ILE A 582 -10.87 19.89 -2.87
N SER A 583 -10.37 21.09 -2.58
CA SER A 583 -11.09 22.07 -1.77
C SER A 583 -12.36 22.56 -2.49
N GLU A 584 -12.26 22.85 -3.79
CA GLU A 584 -13.38 23.26 -4.63
C GLU A 584 -14.45 22.16 -4.74
N LEU A 585 -14.05 20.92 -5.03
CA LEU A 585 -14.95 19.77 -5.07
C LEU A 585 -15.63 19.50 -3.73
N ARG A 586 -14.93 19.71 -2.60
CA ARG A 586 -15.55 19.60 -1.26
C ARG A 586 -16.56 20.71 -1.00
N ALA A 587 -16.27 21.92 -1.44
CA ALA A 587 -17.22 23.03 -1.36
C ALA A 587 -18.44 22.77 -2.24
N GLU A 588 -18.24 22.26 -3.47
CA GLU A 588 -19.31 21.87 -4.39
C GLU A 588 -20.17 20.73 -3.83
N VAL A 589 -19.56 19.70 -3.22
CA VAL A 589 -20.32 18.64 -2.55
C VAL A 589 -21.17 19.20 -1.42
N LYS A 590 -20.66 20.18 -0.67
CA LYS A 590 -21.40 20.81 0.42
C LYS A 590 -22.56 21.67 -0.11
N THR A 591 -22.35 22.44 -1.17
CA THR A 591 -23.43 23.24 -1.80
C THR A 591 -24.45 22.34 -2.46
N LEU A 592 -24.05 21.29 -3.19
CA LEU A 592 -24.98 20.30 -3.74
C LEU A 592 -25.76 19.57 -2.64
N GLN A 593 -25.17 19.32 -1.48
CA GLN A 593 -25.89 18.74 -0.34
C GLN A 593 -26.92 19.72 0.25
N SER A 594 -26.59 21.01 0.39
CA SER A 594 -27.57 22.01 0.83
C SER A 594 -28.67 22.25 -0.20
N ASP A 595 -28.32 22.27 -1.48
CA ASP A 595 -29.25 22.51 -2.57
C ASP A 595 -30.17 21.29 -2.76
N ASN A 596 -29.66 20.07 -2.63
CA ASN A 596 -30.49 18.86 -2.63
C ASN A 596 -31.44 18.82 -1.42
N LEU A 597 -31.01 19.28 -0.25
CA LEU A 597 -31.89 19.43 0.91
C LEU A 597 -32.97 20.51 0.65
N GLY A 598 -32.58 21.66 0.10
CA GLY A 598 -33.50 22.74 -0.25
C GLY A 598 -34.46 22.39 -1.39
N LEU A 599 -34.04 21.59 -2.38
CA LEU A 599 -34.92 21.03 -3.40
C LEU A 599 -35.89 20.04 -2.78
N TYR A 600 -35.44 19.18 -1.85
CA TYR A 600 -36.31 18.25 -1.14
C TYR A 600 -37.35 19.01 -0.31
N GLU A 601 -36.96 20.05 0.40
CA GLU A 601 -37.85 20.98 1.10
C GLU A 601 -38.87 21.58 0.13
N LYS A 602 -38.42 22.14 -0.99
CA LYS A 602 -39.29 22.79 -1.99
C LYS A 602 -40.25 21.82 -2.67
N VAL A 603 -39.80 20.59 -2.97
CA VAL A 603 -40.64 19.49 -3.48
C VAL A 603 -41.68 19.10 -2.44
N ARG A 604 -41.31 18.98 -1.16
CA ARG A 604 -42.25 18.69 -0.07
C ARG A 604 -43.24 19.83 0.15
N TYR A 605 -42.80 21.08 0.10
CA TYR A 605 -43.65 22.27 0.18
C TYR A 605 -44.63 22.30 -1.00
N LEU A 606 -44.19 22.05 -2.24
CA LEU A 606 -45.07 21.96 -3.40
C LEU A 606 -46.04 20.77 -3.33
N GLN A 607 -45.60 19.63 -2.78
CA GLN A 607 -46.42 18.45 -2.57
C GLN A 607 -47.46 18.66 -1.45
N SER A 608 -47.14 19.47 -0.44
CA SER A 608 -48.08 19.89 0.62
C SER A 608 -49.13 20.90 0.15
N TYR A 609 -48.86 21.60 -0.97
CA TYR A 609 -49.83 22.44 -1.69
C TYR A 609 -50.50 21.71 -2.87
N GLY A 610 -50.14 20.44 -3.14
CA GLY A 610 -50.88 19.57 -4.06
C GLY A 610 -52.24 19.21 -3.45
N PRO A 611 -53.36 19.38 -4.18
CA PRO A 611 -54.66 19.52 -3.55
C PRO A 611 -55.20 18.19 -3.04
N SER A 612 -55.55 18.13 -1.76
CA SER A 612 -56.41 17.08 -1.21
C SER A 612 -57.65 17.71 -0.59
N GLY A 613 -58.75 17.71 -1.37
CA GLY A 613 -60.09 17.50 -0.82
C GLY A 613 -61.16 18.57 -1.09
N THR A 614 -61.88 18.46 -2.21
CA THR A 614 -63.35 18.55 -2.23
C THR A 614 -63.93 17.62 -3.31
N ALA A 615 -64.97 16.90 -2.91
CA ALA A 615 -65.64 15.82 -3.62
C ALA A 615 -66.27 16.21 -4.97
N GLY A 616 -66.39 15.22 -5.87
CA GLY A 616 -67.44 15.21 -6.89
C GLY A 616 -66.99 14.88 -8.31
N ARG A 617 -67.20 13.62 -8.69
CA ARG A 617 -67.76 13.21 -9.99
C ARG A 617 -66.93 13.53 -11.26
N GLY A 618 -66.29 12.48 -11.77
CA GLY A 618 -66.18 12.22 -13.21
C GLY A 618 -64.83 12.54 -13.87
N GLY A 619 -64.36 11.59 -14.68
CA GLY A 619 -63.50 11.87 -15.83
C GLY A 619 -62.00 11.75 -15.60
N ASP A 620 -61.49 10.54 -15.84
CA ASP A 620 -60.46 10.27 -16.85
C ASP A 620 -59.21 11.17 -16.90
N ALA A 621 -58.06 10.62 -16.47
CA ALA A 621 -56.78 10.77 -17.18
C ALA A 621 -55.72 9.88 -16.50
N VAL A 622 -55.60 8.68 -17.05
CA VAL A 622 -54.48 7.74 -16.92
C VAL A 622 -53.20 8.38 -17.47
N ILE A 623 -52.09 8.31 -16.74
CA ILE A 623 -50.78 7.99 -17.36
C ILE A 623 -50.12 6.89 -16.53
N ASN A 624 -50.27 5.68 -17.07
CA ASN A 624 -49.61 4.46 -16.67
C ASN A 624 -48.40 4.24 -17.62
N PHE A 625 -47.24 3.94 -17.06
CA PHE A 625 -46.13 3.26 -17.76
C PHE A 625 -45.77 2.08 -16.85
N GLY A 626 -46.46 0.93 -16.99
CA GLY A 626 -45.99 -0.25 -17.74
C GLY A 626 -44.74 -0.85 -17.07
N SER A 627 -44.59 -2.12 -16.67
CA SER A 627 -45.20 -3.46 -16.85
C SER A 627 -44.46 -4.32 -15.79
N GLY A 628 -44.91 -5.42 -15.20
CA GLY A 628 -45.92 -6.42 -15.49
C GLY A 628 -46.00 -7.41 -14.30
N PRO A 629 -46.67 -8.55 -14.44
CA PRO A 629 -47.55 -9.09 -13.39
C PRO A 629 -47.05 -10.40 -12.77
N ASN A 630 -47.14 -10.56 -11.45
CA ASN A 630 -47.48 -11.87 -10.88
C ASN A 630 -47.92 -11.81 -9.40
N ALA A 631 -48.98 -12.58 -9.11
CA ALA A 631 -49.51 -13.03 -7.81
C ALA A 631 -50.08 -11.94 -6.87
N VAL A 632 -51.42 -11.80 -6.75
CA VAL A 632 -52.30 -12.62 -5.87
C VAL A 632 -51.74 -12.62 -4.44
N GLY A 633 -52.22 -11.85 -3.45
CA GLY A 633 -53.59 -11.48 -3.13
C GLY A 633 -54.04 -12.31 -1.93
N VAL A 634 -53.98 -11.78 -0.70
CA VAL A 634 -54.86 -12.16 0.42
C VAL A 634 -54.93 -10.98 1.41
N ALA A 635 -56.15 -10.52 1.63
CA ALA A 635 -56.53 -9.55 2.66
C ALA A 635 -56.59 -10.22 4.04
N GLY A 636 -56.23 -9.47 5.09
CA GLY A 636 -56.43 -9.89 6.49
C GLY A 636 -56.31 -8.68 7.43
N ARG A 637 -57.46 -8.17 7.84
CA ARG A 637 -57.65 -7.11 8.84
C ARG A 637 -56.94 -7.42 10.16
N VAL A 638 -56.44 -6.37 10.82
CA VAL A 638 -56.42 -6.28 12.29
C VAL A 638 -56.68 -4.84 12.73
N ASP A 639 -57.42 -4.77 13.83
CA ASP A 639 -58.09 -3.63 14.38
C ASP A 639 -57.17 -2.59 15.05
N ALA A 640 -57.82 -1.46 15.34
CA ALA A 640 -57.32 -0.22 15.89
C ALA A 640 -56.48 -0.31 17.17
N THR A 641 -55.24 0.18 17.10
CA THR A 641 -54.66 1.10 18.10
C THR A 641 -53.71 2.06 17.39
N GLY A 642 -53.90 3.37 17.59
CA GLY A 642 -53.35 4.42 16.74
C GLY A 642 -51.83 4.58 16.74
N ALA A 643 -51.28 4.58 15.53
CA ALA A 643 -50.13 5.37 15.11
C ALA A 643 -50.15 5.41 13.57
N TYR A 644 -50.54 6.54 12.97
CA TYR A 644 -50.52 6.71 11.51
C TYR A 644 -49.08 6.80 10.98
N PRO A 645 -48.65 5.95 10.03
CA PRO A 645 -47.60 6.30 9.09
C PRO A 645 -48.24 6.90 7.81
N PRO A 646 -47.68 7.97 7.20
CA PRO A 646 -48.15 8.45 5.92
C PRO A 646 -47.72 7.49 4.78
N PRO A 647 -48.42 7.52 3.62
CA PRO A 647 -48.28 6.50 2.59
C PRO A 647 -46.91 6.56 1.91
N ARG A 648 -46.31 5.38 1.68
CA ARG A 648 -45.07 5.22 0.90
C ARG A 648 -45.32 5.62 -0.55
N VAL A 649 -44.81 6.79 -0.95
CA VAL A 649 -44.59 7.11 -2.36
C VAL A 649 -43.30 6.40 -2.78
N VAL A 650 -43.34 5.71 -3.91
CA VAL A 650 -42.23 4.95 -4.48
C VAL A 650 -41.20 5.94 -5.04
N GLY A 651 -40.20 6.30 -4.23
CA GLY A 651 -39.03 7.10 -4.61
C GLY A 651 -37.74 6.36 -4.23
N GLY A 652 -36.71 6.42 -5.07
CA GLY A 652 -35.49 5.61 -4.94
C GLY A 652 -34.67 5.90 -3.68
N PRO A 653 -33.70 5.00 -3.33
CA PRO A 653 -32.99 5.00 -2.04
C PRO A 653 -32.17 6.27 -1.71
N GLY A 654 -32.01 7.20 -2.66
CA GLY A 654 -31.39 8.50 -2.43
C GLY A 654 -32.31 9.52 -1.74
N GLU A 655 -33.61 9.54 -2.08
CA GLU A 655 -34.58 10.49 -1.52
C GLU A 655 -34.90 10.16 -0.06
N ASP A 656 -34.94 8.87 0.29
CA ASP A 656 -35.15 8.42 1.68
C ASP A 656 -34.06 8.93 2.64
N LYS A 657 -32.81 9.08 2.16
CA LYS A 657 -31.69 9.56 3.00
C LYS A 657 -31.81 11.05 3.32
N TYR A 658 -32.21 11.85 2.33
CA TYR A 658 -32.41 13.30 2.52
C TYR A 658 -33.72 13.59 3.23
N ARG A 659 -34.74 12.75 3.02
CA ARG A 659 -35.99 12.75 3.79
C ARG A 659 -35.76 12.53 5.28
N VAL A 660 -35.01 11.49 5.65
CA VAL A 660 -34.73 11.17 7.06
C VAL A 660 -33.96 12.30 7.73
N LYS A 661 -32.92 12.85 7.06
CA LYS A 661 -32.17 13.99 7.58
C LYS A 661 -33.02 15.26 7.74
N TYR A 662 -33.93 15.51 6.81
CA TYR A 662 -34.87 16.62 6.90
C TYR A 662 -35.88 16.43 8.03
N GLU A 663 -36.48 15.25 8.15
CA GLU A 663 -37.44 14.91 9.22
C GLU A 663 -36.80 14.96 10.62
N GLU A 664 -35.55 14.51 10.76
CA GLU A 664 -34.75 14.59 11.99
C GLU A 664 -34.45 16.05 12.38
N SER A 665 -34.19 16.91 11.39
CA SER A 665 -33.91 18.34 11.64
C SER A 665 -35.14 19.19 11.99
N MET A 666 -36.35 18.71 11.68
CA MET A 666 -37.59 19.50 11.77
C MET A 666 -38.51 19.11 12.92
N ASN A 667 -38.31 17.96 13.59
CA ASN A 667 -39.22 17.46 14.64
C ASN A 667 -38.70 17.68 16.08
N PRO A 668 -39.13 18.74 16.79
CA PRO A 668 -38.80 18.95 18.21
C PRO A 668 -39.39 17.88 19.14
N PHE A 669 -40.41 17.14 18.67
CA PHE A 669 -41.05 16.05 19.42
C PHE A 669 -40.31 14.72 19.35
N GLU A 670 -39.36 14.52 18.44
CA GLU A 670 -38.59 13.27 18.37
C GLU A 670 -37.49 13.27 19.41
N ALA A 671 -36.85 14.42 19.65
CA ALA A 671 -35.99 14.65 20.80
C ALA A 671 -36.73 14.49 22.13
N PHE A 672 -38.03 14.83 22.17
CA PHE A 672 -38.88 14.64 23.35
C PHE A 672 -39.35 13.19 23.51
N ARG A 673 -39.78 12.51 22.44
CA ARG A 673 -40.14 11.07 22.44
C ARG A 673 -38.95 10.19 22.77
N GLY A 674 -37.74 10.54 22.34
CA GLY A 674 -36.52 9.82 22.75
C GLY A 674 -36.24 9.95 24.25
N ARG A 675 -36.56 11.10 24.86
CA ARG A 675 -36.47 11.34 26.31
C ARG A 675 -37.63 10.72 27.09
N GLU A 676 -38.83 10.63 26.52
CA GLU A 676 -39.96 9.95 27.15
C GLU A 676 -39.84 8.43 27.05
N GLN A 677 -39.41 7.88 25.91
CA GLN A 677 -39.15 6.45 25.76
C GLN A 677 -38.05 5.98 26.71
N SER A 678 -37.02 6.80 26.96
CA SER A 678 -36.00 6.49 27.96
C SER A 678 -36.52 6.57 29.40
N ARG A 679 -37.43 7.52 29.72
CA ARG A 679 -38.13 7.56 31.02
C ARG A 679 -39.12 6.41 31.21
N ALA A 680 -39.87 6.02 30.19
CA ALA A 680 -40.78 4.88 30.22
C ALA A 680 -40.01 3.57 30.38
N MET A 681 -38.88 3.41 29.68
CA MET A 681 -37.95 2.30 29.88
C MET A 681 -37.35 2.28 31.29
N ALA A 682 -37.15 3.46 31.90
CA ALA A 682 -36.67 3.60 33.28
C ALA A 682 -37.74 3.35 34.36
N GLN A 683 -39.01 3.15 33.99
CA GLN A 683 -40.10 2.81 34.93
C GLN A 683 -40.51 1.33 34.88
N LEU A 684 -40.04 0.55 33.89
CA LEU A 684 -40.34 -0.89 33.79
C LEU A 684 -39.55 -1.72 34.80
N ASN A 685 -40.13 -2.83 35.25
CA ASN A 685 -39.50 -3.77 36.19
C ASN A 685 -38.22 -4.37 35.56
N PRO A 686 -37.15 -4.71 36.30
CA PRO A 686 -35.88 -5.15 35.71
C PRO A 686 -36.02 -6.42 34.85
N LEU A 687 -36.96 -7.31 35.21
CA LEU A 687 -37.29 -8.50 34.43
C LEU A 687 -37.98 -8.16 33.11
N GLU A 688 -38.84 -7.15 33.08
CA GLU A 688 -39.48 -6.67 31.87
C GLU A 688 -38.47 -5.96 30.95
N ARG A 689 -37.48 -5.25 31.50
CA ARG A 689 -36.37 -4.68 30.73
C ARG A 689 -35.49 -5.76 30.12
N ALA A 690 -35.16 -6.81 30.89
CA ALA A 690 -34.41 -7.95 30.38
C ALA A 690 -35.19 -8.65 29.26
N LEU A 691 -36.49 -8.90 29.45
CA LEU A 691 -37.38 -9.46 28.42
C LEU A 691 -37.44 -8.55 27.18
N HIS A 692 -37.54 -7.23 27.37
CA HIS A 692 -37.63 -6.27 26.27
C HIS A 692 -36.30 -6.15 25.48
N VAL A 693 -35.15 -6.32 26.15
CA VAL A 693 -33.83 -6.36 25.50
C VAL A 693 -33.64 -7.68 24.75
N ILE A 694 -34.02 -8.80 25.37
CA ILE A 694 -33.94 -10.14 24.76
C ILE A 694 -34.86 -10.22 23.54
N THR A 695 -36.10 -9.74 23.64
CA THR A 695 -37.04 -9.71 22.50
C THR A 695 -36.53 -8.82 21.37
N ARG A 696 -35.94 -7.66 21.68
CA ARG A 696 -35.36 -6.77 20.65
C ARG A 696 -34.11 -7.39 20.00
N LEU A 697 -33.29 -8.12 20.75
CA LEU A 697 -32.12 -8.85 20.25
C LEU A 697 -32.52 -10.04 19.35
N VAL A 698 -33.59 -10.75 19.72
CA VAL A 698 -34.13 -11.87 18.93
C VAL A 698 -34.77 -11.37 17.63
N VAL A 699 -35.47 -10.23 17.68
CA VAL A 699 -36.15 -9.65 16.51
C VAL A 699 -35.17 -8.94 15.56
N SER A 700 -34.10 -8.32 16.07
CA SER A 700 -33.12 -7.60 15.25
C SER A 700 -32.20 -8.51 14.44
N HIS A 701 -31.88 -9.70 14.95
CA HIS A 701 -30.90 -10.57 14.32
C HIS A 701 -31.53 -11.79 13.63
N ARG A 702 -31.35 -11.92 12.30
CA ARG A 702 -31.96 -12.99 11.47
C ARG A 702 -31.67 -14.40 11.98
N ARG A 703 -30.45 -14.65 12.52
CA ARG A 703 -30.05 -15.95 13.08
C ARG A 703 -30.73 -16.25 14.43
N MET A 704 -30.92 -15.23 15.27
CA MET A 704 -31.59 -15.39 16.57
C MET A 704 -33.07 -15.69 16.40
N ARG A 705 -33.71 -15.08 15.38
CA ARG A 705 -35.09 -15.41 15.00
C ARG A 705 -35.26 -16.87 14.54
N LEU A 706 -34.28 -17.41 13.81
CA LEU A 706 -34.29 -18.82 13.39
C LEU A 706 -34.12 -19.76 14.59
N LEU A 707 -33.21 -19.44 15.51
CA LEU A 707 -33.00 -20.21 16.74
C LEU A 707 -34.23 -20.17 17.66
N PHE A 708 -34.89 -19.02 17.78
CA PHE A 708 -36.12 -18.89 18.56
C PHE A 708 -37.28 -19.70 17.96
N MET A 709 -37.42 -19.71 16.63
CA MET A 709 -38.39 -20.56 15.93
C MET A 709 -38.11 -22.05 16.17
N LEU A 710 -36.85 -22.48 16.07
CA LEU A 710 -36.43 -23.86 16.36
C LEU A 710 -36.70 -24.25 17.82
N TYR A 711 -36.38 -23.36 18.75
CA TYR A 711 -36.66 -23.53 20.18
C TYR A 711 -38.16 -23.65 20.45
N ALA A 712 -38.98 -22.78 19.85
CA ALA A 712 -40.44 -22.84 19.98
C ALA A 712 -40.99 -24.16 19.42
N ILE A 713 -40.54 -24.60 18.24
CA ILE A 713 -40.93 -25.89 17.65
C ILE A 713 -40.51 -27.06 18.57
N GLY A 714 -39.28 -27.03 19.10
CA GLY A 714 -38.79 -28.05 20.04
C GLY A 714 -39.62 -28.13 21.32
N LEU A 715 -40.02 -26.97 21.86
CA LEU A 715 -40.89 -26.90 23.04
C LEU A 715 -42.29 -27.46 22.74
N HIS A 716 -42.85 -27.16 21.56
CA HIS A 716 -44.13 -27.74 21.15
C HIS A 716 -44.02 -29.26 20.98
N LEU A 717 -42.93 -29.78 20.39
CA LEU A 717 -42.69 -31.22 20.28
C LEU A 717 -42.54 -31.89 21.65
N LEU A 718 -41.89 -31.24 22.60
CA LEU A 718 -41.74 -31.74 23.96
C LEU A 718 -43.09 -31.80 24.70
N VAL A 719 -43.89 -30.74 24.59
CA VAL A 719 -45.24 -30.69 25.18
C VAL A 719 -46.13 -31.75 24.53
N PHE A 720 -46.08 -31.91 23.21
CA PHE A 720 -46.77 -32.99 22.51
C PHE A 720 -46.29 -34.37 22.95
N GLY A 721 -44.99 -34.56 23.18
CA GLY A 721 -44.42 -35.79 23.72
C GLY A 721 -44.92 -36.12 25.12
N MET A 722 -44.95 -35.12 26.02
CA MET A 722 -45.50 -35.28 27.37
C MET A 722 -47.01 -35.54 27.36
N LEU A 723 -47.76 -34.88 26.49
CA LEU A 723 -49.20 -35.13 26.33
C LEU A 723 -49.47 -36.51 25.73
N PHE A 724 -48.62 -36.97 24.81
CA PHE A 724 -48.69 -38.31 24.24
C PHE A 724 -48.39 -39.37 25.30
N GLU A 725 -47.36 -39.17 26.11
CA GLU A 725 -47.00 -40.07 27.21
C GLU A 725 -48.10 -40.09 28.29
N ALA A 726 -48.62 -38.93 28.69
CA ALA A 726 -49.74 -38.80 29.63
C ALA A 726 -51.05 -39.41 29.11
N SER A 727 -51.30 -39.33 27.79
CA SER A 727 -52.42 -40.00 27.13
C SER A 727 -52.25 -41.52 27.15
N THR A 728 -51.06 -42.02 26.84
CA THR A 728 -50.77 -43.46 26.90
C THR A 728 -50.76 -44.02 28.32
N SER A 729 -50.32 -43.24 29.33
CA SER A 729 -50.35 -43.65 30.74
C SER A 729 -51.78 -43.60 31.31
N SER A 730 -52.60 -42.64 30.89
CA SER A 730 -54.02 -42.57 31.28
C SER A 730 -54.88 -43.64 30.62
N GLY A 731 -54.49 -44.13 29.42
CA GLY A 731 -55.14 -45.28 28.79
C GLY A 731 -54.96 -46.60 29.56
N ALA A 732 -53.90 -46.73 30.35
CA ALA A 732 -53.65 -47.92 31.16
C ALA A 732 -54.51 -47.98 32.45
N THR A 733 -54.97 -46.83 32.97
CA THR A 733 -55.76 -46.79 34.21
C THR A 733 -57.28 -47.00 34.00
N TYR A 734 -57.80 -46.80 32.79
CA TYR A 734 -59.23 -47.02 32.49
C TYR A 734 -59.60 -48.47 32.10
N SER A 735 -58.61 -49.37 31.95
CA SER A 735 -58.89 -50.76 31.54
C SER A 735 -59.08 -51.73 32.72
N THR A 736 -58.97 -51.29 33.98
CA THR A 736 -59.06 -52.16 35.18
C THR A 736 -60.27 -51.93 36.08
N GLU A 737 -61.20 -51.03 35.75
CA GLU A 737 -62.43 -50.86 36.54
C GLU A 737 -63.60 -51.64 35.90
N LYS A 738 -63.55 -52.97 36.07
CA LYS A 738 -64.62 -53.89 35.67
C LYS A 738 -65.51 -54.19 36.89
N ALA A 739 -66.71 -53.60 36.87
CA ALA A 739 -67.98 -54.07 37.44
C ALA A 739 -68.05 -54.45 38.95
N ALA A 740 -68.67 -53.60 39.76
CA ALA A 740 -69.36 -53.98 40.99
C ALA A 740 -70.90 -53.86 40.79
N PRO A 741 -71.71 -54.82 41.24
CA PRO A 741 -73.17 -54.85 41.00
C PRO A 741 -73.95 -53.96 42.00
N PRO A 742 -75.16 -53.50 41.64
CA PRO A 742 -75.98 -52.64 42.52
C PRO A 742 -76.70 -53.43 43.63
N PRO A 743 -77.04 -52.78 44.77
CA PRO A 743 -77.75 -53.40 45.89
C PRO A 743 -79.27 -53.51 45.64
N PRO A 744 -79.99 -54.40 46.37
CA PRO A 744 -81.39 -54.73 46.10
C PRO A 744 -82.37 -53.74 46.76
N ILE A 745 -83.47 -53.46 46.04
CA ILE A 745 -84.81 -53.26 46.61
C ILE A 745 -85.76 -54.17 45.85
#